data_AF-A0A818WZC5-F1
#
_entry.id   AF-A0A818WZC5-F1
#
_cell.length_a   1.000
_cell.length_b   1.000
_cell.length_c   1.000
_cell.angle_alpha   90.00
_cell.angle_beta   90.00
_cell.angle_gamma   90.00
#
_symmetry.space_group_name_H-M   'P 1'
#
loop_
_entity.id
_entity.type
_entity.pdbx_description
1 polymer ?
#
loop_
_entity_poly.entity_id
_entity_poly.type
_entity_poly.pdbx_seq_one_letter_code
_entity_poly.pdbx_strand_id
1 'polypeptide(L)'
;MRRVCYVTNWSRYRSGEAKFEIEFIDPFMCSHIIYAYATVDENKPEIIPIQKDDLEHYRELALLKRTNPNLKISIRLGGKISQYTRYLKHSKMATQLVRSLIWYMATYGFDGIDIALEFLDADVPEDKAALTTLIEELAKQKRLMLRSIITLTAAPFVENLVKVYDIDKIGNLVDYINLMTFDFYGPWDEKTGVFAPLFHQHYQVEAESLRNVDGLVKLWLSLGIPRGKIIIGIPAYGRSFTLSSRQTSLHAPANGPGFPGRYTKTRGFLSYYEVCEKGQSQNWQRVWLDSEKAWYMTNGDQWITYEDVDSAALKAQYAKAEQLGGVFIWSIDNDEFSGFFCNTEPFPITRQVFSTLNLPVPVTSPSSISIQQRMPAAMGPVTVAPTVRFVNVQAQNLPPASSSSSIIPNNLQQLLNALSILSGTTSYTPIVESTAPPPVAHQTYNAEYICVRHHAGRNGIYRDRKNCSIFYFCEGNDLSSLRYHIFFCPPGLEFSMDACTCDWPTGRSCQTTGDTFCVTHPSMTTTTTTTTTTTTTTIQSNIPQSAMFALNGLGQLLGISGGSTPIFDCAGRRSGLYRDMYDCTKFYFCTTNNQPSDGTLLRYDFICPTNYAFSMTTCRCELGQSHTCHTLTKTDCLLL
;
A
#
# COMPACT_ATOMS: atom_id res chain seq x y z
N MET A 1 7.22 11.00 -9.44
CA MET A 1 5.79 10.91 -9.04
C MET A 1 5.42 9.45 -8.81
N ARG A 2 4.42 9.14 -7.98
CA ARG A 2 3.94 7.77 -7.76
C ARG A 2 3.14 7.29 -8.98
N ARG A 3 3.43 6.05 -9.40
CA ARG A 3 2.72 5.26 -10.41
C ARG A 3 2.02 4.12 -9.68
N VAL A 4 0.72 4.25 -9.42
CA VAL A 4 -0.03 3.30 -8.58
C VAL A 4 -0.97 2.47 -9.46
N CYS A 5 -1.00 1.17 -9.24
CA CYS A 5 -1.82 0.24 -10.01
C CYS A 5 -2.76 -0.53 -9.08
N TYR A 6 -4.07 -0.41 -9.30
CA TYR A 6 -5.02 -1.27 -8.62
C TYR A 6 -5.18 -2.59 -9.38
N VAL A 7 -5.19 -3.69 -8.63
CA VAL A 7 -5.47 -5.04 -9.12
C VAL A 7 -6.68 -5.57 -8.37
N THR A 8 -7.68 -6.06 -9.09
CA THR A 8 -8.92 -6.55 -8.47
C THR A 8 -8.93 -8.07 -8.37
N ASN A 9 -9.31 -8.61 -7.22
CA ASN A 9 -9.31 -10.06 -7.00
C ASN A 9 -10.33 -10.80 -7.89
N TRP A 10 -11.43 -10.16 -8.25
CA TRP A 10 -12.47 -10.77 -9.07
C TRP A 10 -12.12 -10.85 -10.56
N SER A 11 -11.10 -10.12 -11.03
CA SER A 11 -10.68 -10.14 -12.43
C SER A 11 -10.18 -11.51 -12.90
N ARG A 12 -9.67 -12.34 -11.98
CA ARG A 12 -9.25 -13.73 -12.24
C ARG A 12 -10.40 -14.70 -12.53
N TYR A 13 -11.64 -14.31 -12.19
CA TYR A 13 -12.83 -15.14 -12.44
C TYR A 13 -13.54 -14.76 -13.74
N ARG A 14 -13.01 -13.78 -14.48
CA ARG A 14 -13.48 -13.49 -15.84
C ARG A 14 -13.16 -14.66 -16.77
N SER A 15 -14.00 -14.84 -17.78
CA SER A 15 -13.91 -15.97 -18.70
C SER A 15 -13.00 -15.70 -19.91
N GLY A 16 -12.23 -16.69 -20.33
CA GLY A 16 -11.42 -16.65 -21.55
C GLY A 16 -10.29 -15.62 -21.46
N GLU A 17 -10.06 -14.91 -22.55
CA GLU A 17 -8.97 -13.92 -22.68
C GLU A 17 -9.05 -12.75 -21.68
N ALA A 18 -10.21 -12.53 -21.05
CA ALA A 18 -10.38 -11.46 -20.07
C ALA A 18 -9.98 -11.87 -18.65
N LYS A 19 -9.54 -13.12 -18.46
CA LYS A 19 -9.02 -13.63 -17.20
C LYS A 19 -7.68 -12.96 -16.90
N PHE A 20 -7.64 -12.18 -15.82
CA PHE A 20 -6.43 -11.48 -15.39
C PHE A 20 -5.75 -12.22 -14.24
N GLU A 21 -4.48 -12.58 -14.43
CA GLU A 21 -3.63 -13.23 -13.43
C GLU A 21 -2.38 -12.38 -13.17
N ILE A 22 -1.64 -12.69 -12.10
CA ILE A 22 -0.50 -11.88 -11.63
C ILE A 22 0.65 -11.84 -12.65
N GLU A 23 0.77 -12.85 -13.51
CA GLU A 23 1.82 -12.97 -14.52
C GLU A 23 1.76 -11.86 -15.58
N PHE A 24 0.60 -11.23 -15.80
CA PHE A 24 0.50 -10.08 -16.70
C PHE A 24 1.16 -8.83 -16.13
N ILE A 25 1.43 -8.78 -14.82
CA ILE A 25 1.97 -7.60 -14.16
C ILE A 25 3.49 -7.54 -14.37
N ASP A 26 3.92 -6.59 -15.21
CA ASP A 26 5.33 -6.17 -15.26
C ASP A 26 5.73 -5.50 -13.92
N PRO A 27 6.67 -6.06 -13.14
CA PRO A 27 7.10 -5.51 -11.84
C PRO A 27 7.68 -4.09 -11.89
N PHE A 28 8.07 -3.59 -13.07
CA PHE A 28 8.65 -2.25 -13.25
C PHE A 28 7.66 -1.20 -13.79
N MET A 29 6.50 -1.63 -14.28
CA MET A 29 5.45 -0.75 -14.79
C MET A 29 4.90 0.14 -13.67
N CYS A 30 4.63 -0.44 -12.52
CA CYS A 30 4.07 0.25 -11.35
C CYS A 30 5.18 0.52 -10.31
N SER A 31 5.05 1.63 -9.59
CA SER A 31 5.84 1.85 -8.36
C SER A 31 5.16 1.28 -7.12
N HIS A 32 3.83 1.28 -7.14
CA HIS A 32 2.98 0.75 -6.08
C HIS A 32 1.89 -0.10 -6.71
N ILE A 33 1.62 -1.27 -6.16
CA ILE A 33 0.44 -2.08 -6.47
C ILE A 33 -0.47 -2.07 -5.25
N ILE A 34 -1.77 -1.89 -5.46
CA ILE A 34 -2.78 -2.00 -4.43
C ILE A 34 -3.73 -3.14 -4.82
N TYR A 35 -3.74 -4.21 -4.04
CA TYR A 35 -4.62 -5.35 -4.28
C TYR A 35 -5.98 -5.13 -3.60
N ALA A 36 -7.05 -5.19 -4.37
CA ALA A 36 -8.43 -5.03 -3.92
C ALA A 36 -9.14 -6.40 -3.87
N TYR A 37 -9.62 -6.87 -2.72
CA TYR A 37 -9.49 -6.28 -1.39
C TYR A 37 -9.65 -7.36 -0.31
N ALA A 38 -9.26 -7.02 0.92
CA ALA A 38 -9.60 -7.77 2.14
C ALA A 38 -10.72 -7.04 2.92
N THR A 39 -11.35 -7.75 3.85
CA THR A 39 -12.42 -7.19 4.70
C THR A 39 -12.22 -7.57 6.17
N VAL A 40 -13.03 -6.99 7.05
CA VAL A 40 -13.15 -7.42 8.45
C VAL A 40 -14.16 -8.57 8.58
N ASP A 41 -13.86 -9.51 9.46
CA ASP A 41 -14.77 -10.58 9.86
C ASP A 41 -15.99 -10.00 10.60
N GLU A 42 -17.16 -10.62 10.44
CA GLU A 42 -18.40 -10.11 11.03
C GLU A 42 -18.54 -10.43 12.53
N ASN A 43 -17.83 -11.43 13.02
CA ASN A 43 -17.97 -11.97 14.37
C ASN A 43 -16.76 -11.68 15.27
N LYS A 44 -15.62 -11.28 14.69
CA LYS A 44 -14.38 -11.00 15.42
C LYS A 44 -13.61 -9.83 14.80
N PRO A 45 -12.81 -9.07 15.59
CA PRO A 45 -12.00 -7.96 15.10
C PRO A 45 -10.75 -8.48 14.37
N GLU A 46 -10.94 -9.17 13.24
CA GLU A 46 -9.86 -9.76 12.45
C GLU A 46 -10.04 -9.47 10.96
N ILE A 47 -8.92 -9.34 10.25
CA ILE A 47 -8.89 -9.18 8.80
C ILE A 47 -8.94 -10.55 8.14
N ILE A 48 -9.82 -10.68 7.15
CA ILE A 48 -10.05 -11.91 6.39
C ILE A 48 -9.99 -11.61 4.89
N PRO A 49 -9.56 -12.58 4.07
CA PRO A 49 -9.72 -12.47 2.62
C PRO A 49 -11.20 -12.53 2.22
N ILE A 50 -11.52 -12.06 1.01
CA ILE A 50 -12.87 -12.22 0.45
C ILE A 50 -13.07 -13.65 -0.02
N GLN A 51 -12.06 -14.24 -0.66
CA GLN A 51 -12.04 -15.63 -1.09
C GLN A 51 -10.81 -16.36 -0.51
N LYS A 52 -10.93 -17.66 -0.23
CA LYS A 52 -9.81 -18.42 0.38
C LYS A 52 -8.57 -18.46 -0.52
N ASP A 53 -8.75 -18.47 -1.83
CA ASP A 53 -7.70 -18.47 -2.84
C ASP A 53 -7.04 -17.10 -3.05
N ASP A 54 -7.59 -16.02 -2.47
CA ASP A 54 -6.90 -14.72 -2.43
C ASP A 54 -5.54 -14.84 -1.71
N LEU A 55 -5.46 -15.71 -0.70
CA LEU A 55 -4.26 -15.88 0.13
C LEU A 55 -3.04 -16.30 -0.70
N GLU A 56 -3.25 -17.09 -1.75
CA GLU A 56 -2.18 -17.51 -2.64
C GLU A 56 -1.78 -16.37 -3.59
N HIS A 57 -2.77 -15.67 -4.13
CA HIS A 57 -2.56 -14.48 -4.97
C HIS A 57 -1.77 -13.39 -4.25
N TYR A 58 -2.00 -13.20 -2.95
CA TYR A 58 -1.20 -12.26 -2.16
C TYR A 58 0.28 -12.64 -2.14
N ARG A 59 0.59 -13.93 -1.99
CA ARG A 59 1.96 -14.42 -1.99
C ARG A 59 2.60 -14.24 -3.35
N GLU A 60 1.90 -14.60 -4.42
CA GLU A 60 2.36 -14.42 -5.80
C GLU A 60 2.67 -12.95 -6.11
N LEU A 61 1.80 -12.02 -5.69
CA LEU A 61 2.07 -10.59 -5.78
C LEU A 61 3.34 -10.19 -5.03
N ALA A 62 3.50 -10.66 -3.79
CA ALA A 62 4.69 -10.37 -2.99
C ALA A 62 5.98 -10.88 -3.67
N LEU A 63 5.91 -11.95 -4.47
CA LEU A 63 7.06 -12.46 -5.24
C LEU A 63 7.53 -11.51 -6.33
N LEU A 64 6.69 -10.60 -6.85
CA LEU A 64 7.11 -9.58 -7.82
C LEU A 64 8.23 -8.69 -7.27
N LYS A 65 8.31 -8.53 -5.94
CA LYS A 65 9.37 -7.77 -5.25
C LYS A 65 10.74 -8.43 -5.34
N ARG A 66 10.83 -9.73 -5.67
CA ARG A 66 12.12 -10.38 -5.94
C ARG A 66 12.75 -9.84 -7.22
N THR A 67 11.91 -9.53 -8.22
CA THR A 67 12.33 -8.94 -9.49
C THR A 67 12.55 -7.44 -9.35
N ASN A 68 11.66 -6.73 -8.64
CA ASN A 68 11.81 -5.30 -8.36
C ASN A 68 11.71 -5.01 -6.85
N PRO A 69 12.85 -4.98 -6.11
CA PRO A 69 12.86 -4.69 -4.67
C PRO A 69 12.33 -3.31 -4.28
N ASN A 70 12.22 -2.37 -5.24
CA ASN A 70 11.67 -1.04 -5.01
C ASN A 70 10.15 -1.00 -5.08
N LEU A 71 9.51 -2.02 -5.67
CA LEU A 71 8.06 -2.14 -5.75
C LEU A 71 7.44 -2.19 -4.34
N LYS A 72 6.36 -1.44 -4.14
CA LYS A 72 5.56 -1.46 -2.92
C LYS A 72 4.22 -2.09 -3.18
N ILE A 73 3.78 -3.00 -2.32
CA ILE A 73 2.51 -3.70 -2.48
C ILE A 73 1.67 -3.49 -1.24
N SER A 74 0.49 -2.90 -1.41
CA SER A 74 -0.46 -2.67 -0.31
C SER A 74 -1.70 -3.53 -0.48
N ILE A 75 -2.30 -3.94 0.64
CA ILE A 75 -3.62 -4.55 0.66
C ILE A 75 -4.69 -3.47 0.88
N ARG A 76 -5.74 -3.45 0.05
CA ARG A 76 -6.89 -2.56 0.25
C ARG A 76 -7.89 -3.20 1.21
N LEU A 77 -8.38 -2.43 2.16
CA LEU A 77 -9.55 -2.73 2.97
C LEU A 77 -10.79 -2.14 2.33
N GLY A 78 -11.78 -2.99 2.05
CA GLY A 78 -13.06 -2.61 1.47
C GLY A 78 -14.23 -2.96 2.38
N GLY A 79 -15.45 -2.87 1.83
CA GLY A 79 -16.69 -3.10 2.57
C GLY A 79 -17.25 -1.83 3.21
N LYS A 80 -18.38 -1.99 3.91
CA LYS A 80 -19.12 -0.89 4.51
C LYS A 80 -18.44 -0.45 5.79
N ILE A 81 -18.28 0.87 5.99
CA ILE A 81 -17.70 1.42 7.23
C ILE A 81 -18.40 0.88 8.49
N SER A 82 -19.71 0.66 8.45
CA SER A 82 -20.51 0.10 9.55
C SER A 82 -20.04 -1.27 10.02
N GLN A 83 -19.43 -2.10 9.15
CA GLN A 83 -18.84 -3.38 9.52
C GLN A 83 -17.63 -3.21 10.44
N TYR A 84 -16.91 -2.09 10.32
CA TYR A 84 -15.74 -1.75 11.11
C TYR A 84 -16.12 -0.96 12.36
N THR A 85 -17.12 -0.08 12.27
CA THR A 85 -17.61 0.79 13.35
C THR A 85 -17.90 0.01 14.63
N ARG A 86 -18.47 -1.21 14.54
CA ARG A 86 -18.73 -2.06 15.71
C ARG A 86 -17.49 -2.39 16.55
N TYR A 87 -16.33 -2.55 15.90
CA TYR A 87 -15.06 -2.84 16.59
C TYR A 87 -14.33 -1.55 16.97
N LEU A 88 -14.40 -0.54 16.11
CA LEU A 88 -13.65 0.71 16.28
C LEU A 88 -14.20 1.60 17.39
N LYS A 89 -15.47 1.43 17.78
CA LYS A 89 -16.06 2.08 18.96
C LYS A 89 -15.47 1.62 20.30
N HIS A 90 -14.74 0.50 20.33
CA HIS A 90 -14.16 -0.06 21.55
C HIS A 90 -12.63 -0.15 21.45
N SER A 91 -11.89 0.62 22.27
CA SER A 91 -10.42 0.72 22.20
C SER A 91 -9.68 -0.62 22.18
N LYS A 92 -10.14 -1.62 22.96
CA LYS A 92 -9.55 -2.97 22.97
C LYS A 92 -9.76 -3.70 21.64
N MET A 93 -10.96 -3.64 21.07
CA MET A 93 -11.27 -4.29 19.79
C MET A 93 -10.62 -3.56 18.61
N ALA A 94 -10.58 -2.24 18.63
CA ALA A 94 -9.80 -1.43 17.68
C ALA A 94 -8.33 -1.86 17.66
N THR A 95 -7.71 -1.99 18.84
CA THR A 95 -6.32 -2.45 18.97
C THR A 95 -6.14 -3.88 18.41
N GLN A 96 -7.09 -4.78 18.67
CA GLN A 96 -7.07 -6.15 18.15
C GLN A 96 -7.20 -6.19 16.63
N LEU A 97 -8.12 -5.41 16.06
CA LEU A 97 -8.31 -5.29 14.62
C LEU A 97 -7.05 -4.79 13.93
N VAL A 98 -6.43 -3.72 14.45
CA VAL A 98 -5.18 -3.21 13.90
C VAL A 98 -4.06 -4.23 14.00
N ARG A 99 -3.91 -4.93 15.13
CA ARG A 99 -2.91 -6.01 15.26
C ARG A 99 -3.12 -7.15 14.27
N SER A 100 -4.37 -7.54 14.03
CA SER A 100 -4.72 -8.54 13.01
C SER A 100 -4.27 -8.07 11.63
N LEU A 101 -4.49 -6.80 11.29
CA LEU A 101 -4.05 -6.24 10.02
C LEU A 101 -2.52 -6.20 9.88
N ILE A 102 -1.79 -5.86 10.93
CA ILE A 102 -0.31 -5.90 10.95
C ILE A 102 0.20 -7.33 10.74
N TRP A 103 -0.41 -8.30 11.43
CA TRP A 103 -0.08 -9.71 11.23
C TRP A 103 -0.38 -10.16 9.80
N TYR A 104 -1.50 -9.71 9.23
CA TYR A 104 -1.88 -9.99 7.85
C TYR A 104 -0.84 -9.45 6.87
N MET A 105 -0.41 -8.20 7.04
CA MET A 105 0.64 -7.60 6.22
C MET A 105 1.95 -8.39 6.29
N ALA A 106 2.41 -8.72 7.49
CA ALA A 106 3.64 -9.46 7.69
C ALA A 106 3.58 -10.87 7.09
N THR A 107 2.44 -11.54 7.21
CA THR A 107 2.23 -12.92 6.73
C THR A 107 2.26 -13.02 5.21
N TYR A 108 1.66 -12.05 4.53
CA TYR A 108 1.52 -12.06 3.07
C TYR A 108 2.50 -11.12 2.35
N GLY A 109 3.39 -10.45 3.08
CA GLY A 109 4.46 -9.63 2.52
C GLY A 109 4.00 -8.27 1.99
N PHE A 110 2.94 -7.68 2.54
CA PHE A 110 2.49 -6.33 2.17
C PHE A 110 3.35 -5.23 2.83
N ASP A 111 3.65 -4.18 2.06
CA ASP A 111 4.36 -2.97 2.50
C ASP A 111 3.40 -1.88 2.99
N GLY A 112 2.10 -2.03 2.78
CA GLY A 112 1.13 -1.02 3.19
C GLY A 112 -0.32 -1.47 3.22
N ILE A 113 -1.17 -0.53 3.61
CA ILE A 113 -2.62 -0.67 3.69
C ILE A 113 -3.25 0.51 2.95
N ASP A 114 -4.23 0.19 2.11
CA ASP A 114 -5.12 1.18 1.50
C ASP A 114 -6.50 1.08 2.11
N ILE A 115 -7.05 2.18 2.63
CA ILE A 115 -8.34 2.20 3.31
C ILE A 115 -9.38 2.78 2.36
N ALA A 116 -10.40 2.00 2.01
CA ALA A 116 -11.40 2.39 1.03
C ALA A 116 -12.79 1.87 1.44
N LEU A 117 -13.30 2.43 2.53
CA LEU A 117 -14.56 2.00 3.15
C LEU A 117 -15.74 2.76 2.56
N GLU A 118 -16.83 2.04 2.29
CA GLU A 118 -18.06 2.58 1.72
C GLU A 118 -18.93 3.21 2.80
N PHE A 119 -19.28 4.47 2.61
CA PHE A 119 -20.26 5.20 3.41
C PHE A 119 -21.61 5.15 2.70
N LEU A 120 -22.58 4.42 3.28
CA LEU A 120 -23.94 4.36 2.73
C LEU A 120 -24.78 5.58 3.11
N ASP A 121 -24.48 6.17 4.26
CA ASP A 121 -25.12 7.36 4.78
C ASP A 121 -24.03 8.30 5.30
N ALA A 122 -23.99 9.51 4.74
CA ALA A 122 -23.02 10.53 5.13
C ALA A 122 -23.33 11.20 6.46
N ASP A 123 -24.56 11.01 6.99
CA ASP A 123 -25.05 11.64 8.21
C ASP A 123 -24.95 10.71 9.43
N VAL A 124 -24.07 9.69 9.39
CA VAL A 124 -23.74 8.81 10.53
C VAL A 124 -22.42 9.27 11.18
N PRO A 125 -22.44 10.09 12.25
CA PRO A 125 -21.22 10.65 12.84
C PRO A 125 -20.28 9.58 13.40
N GLU A 126 -20.84 8.45 13.86
CA GLU A 126 -20.08 7.33 14.37
C GLU A 126 -19.17 6.69 13.31
N ASP A 127 -19.60 6.68 12.05
CA ASP A 127 -18.83 6.11 10.95
C ASP A 127 -17.63 7.00 10.60
N LYS A 128 -17.82 8.33 10.61
CA LYS A 128 -16.69 9.29 10.51
C LYS A 128 -15.68 9.09 11.65
N ALA A 129 -16.17 8.97 12.89
CA ALA A 129 -15.32 8.77 14.07
C ALA A 129 -14.60 7.42 14.04
N ALA A 130 -15.26 6.36 13.54
CA ALA A 130 -14.67 5.04 13.37
C ALA A 130 -13.52 5.06 12.37
N LEU A 131 -13.72 5.64 11.19
CA LEU A 131 -12.65 5.77 10.19
C LEU A 131 -11.43 6.51 10.76
N THR A 132 -11.68 7.62 11.48
CA THR A 132 -10.62 8.39 12.13
C THR A 132 -9.87 7.54 13.15
N THR A 133 -10.59 6.79 14.00
CA THR A 133 -10.02 5.87 14.98
C THR A 133 -9.15 4.79 14.33
N LEU A 134 -9.60 4.20 13.21
CA LEU A 134 -8.83 3.19 12.48
C LEU A 134 -7.48 3.74 12.02
N ILE A 135 -7.49 4.93 11.43
CA ILE A 135 -6.28 5.58 10.89
C ILE A 135 -5.35 6.01 12.02
N GLU A 136 -5.87 6.54 13.13
CA GLU A 136 -5.09 6.87 14.32
C GLU A 136 -4.43 5.63 14.93
N GLU A 137 -5.16 4.54 15.11
CA GLU A 137 -4.60 3.29 15.65
C GLU A 137 -3.54 2.70 14.73
N LEU A 138 -3.75 2.77 13.41
CA LEU A 138 -2.73 2.37 12.44
C LEU A 138 -1.49 3.25 12.52
N ALA A 139 -1.65 4.57 12.60
CA ALA A 139 -0.53 5.50 12.73
C ALA A 139 0.24 5.32 14.05
N LYS A 140 -0.44 5.01 15.16
CA LYS A 140 0.19 4.68 16.45
C LYS A 140 1.06 3.43 16.31
N GLN A 141 0.54 2.39 15.67
CA GLN A 141 1.24 1.11 15.51
C GLN A 141 2.20 1.09 14.32
N LYS A 142 2.17 2.09 13.42
CA LYS A 142 3.12 2.28 12.32
C LYS A 142 4.57 2.29 12.81
N ARG A 143 4.83 2.78 14.03
CA ARG A 143 6.16 2.72 14.66
C ARG A 143 6.69 1.29 14.87
N LEU A 144 5.80 0.32 15.04
CA LEU A 144 6.13 -1.10 15.16
C LEU A 144 6.37 -1.75 13.79
N MET A 145 5.95 -1.09 12.71
CA MET A 145 6.14 -1.54 11.34
C MET A 145 7.05 -0.56 10.59
N LEU A 146 8.36 -0.73 10.75
CA LEU A 146 9.33 0.10 10.03
C LEU A 146 8.98 0.14 8.54
N ARG A 147 8.71 1.35 8.02
CA ARG A 147 8.46 1.65 6.59
C ARG A 147 7.09 1.23 6.02
N SER A 148 6.09 0.91 6.83
CA SER A 148 4.74 0.65 6.31
C SER A 148 4.09 1.90 5.71
N ILE A 149 3.31 1.73 4.63
CA ILE A 149 2.55 2.79 3.96
C ILE A 149 1.07 2.71 4.38
N ILE A 150 0.46 3.84 4.72
CA ILE A 150 -0.96 3.97 5.01
C ILE A 150 -1.56 4.96 4.01
N THR A 151 -2.56 4.52 3.25
CA THR A 151 -3.26 5.36 2.28
C THR A 151 -4.75 5.38 2.54
N LEU A 152 -5.38 6.51 2.20
CA LEU A 152 -6.84 6.62 2.12
C LEU A 152 -7.22 6.70 0.65
N THR A 153 -8.14 5.85 0.22
CA THR A 153 -8.85 6.02 -1.04
C THR A 153 -10.18 6.69 -0.78
N ALA A 154 -10.32 7.92 -1.27
CA ALA A 154 -11.49 8.73 -1.01
C ALA A 154 -12.46 8.74 -2.20
N ALA A 155 -13.74 8.62 -1.89
CA ALA A 155 -14.82 8.71 -2.86
C ALA A 155 -14.97 10.12 -3.46
N PRO A 156 -15.55 10.24 -4.68
CA PRO A 156 -15.76 11.53 -5.36
C PRO A 156 -16.87 12.40 -4.73
N PHE A 157 -17.12 12.28 -3.44
CA PHE A 157 -18.18 13.00 -2.75
C PHE A 157 -17.79 14.46 -2.54
N VAL A 158 -18.18 15.34 -3.46
CA VAL A 158 -17.96 16.80 -3.30
C VAL A 158 -18.78 17.35 -2.14
N GLU A 159 -20.09 17.08 -2.13
CA GLU A 159 -21.04 17.72 -1.21
C GLU A 159 -20.93 17.21 0.24
N ASN A 160 -20.62 15.93 0.40
CA ASN A 160 -20.59 15.25 1.70
C ASN A 160 -19.17 15.00 2.22
N LEU A 161 -18.14 15.52 1.55
CA LEU A 161 -16.74 15.19 1.85
C LEU A 161 -16.38 15.34 3.34
N VAL A 162 -16.67 16.51 3.90
CA VAL A 162 -16.36 16.86 5.30
C VAL A 162 -17.29 16.18 6.30
N LYS A 163 -18.41 15.60 5.85
CA LYS A 163 -19.29 14.77 6.68
C LYS A 163 -18.74 13.36 6.87
N VAL A 164 -18.05 12.81 5.87
CA VAL A 164 -17.52 11.45 5.93
C VAL A 164 -16.04 11.38 6.34
N TYR A 165 -15.25 12.42 6.05
CA TYR A 165 -13.82 12.46 6.36
C TYR A 165 -13.48 13.57 7.36
N ASP A 166 -12.70 13.24 8.40
CA ASP A 166 -12.00 14.23 9.24
C ASP A 166 -10.65 14.57 8.58
N ILE A 167 -10.70 15.41 7.54
CA ILE A 167 -9.58 15.66 6.62
C ILE A 167 -8.36 16.20 7.34
N ASP A 168 -8.55 17.13 8.28
CA ASP A 168 -7.46 17.74 9.07
C ASP A 168 -6.69 16.68 9.87
N LYS A 169 -7.41 15.74 10.51
CA LYS A 169 -6.76 14.66 11.27
C LYS A 169 -6.16 13.61 10.35
N ILE A 170 -6.95 13.10 9.41
CA ILE A 170 -6.57 11.97 8.57
C ILE A 170 -5.41 12.36 7.64
N GLY A 171 -5.44 13.56 7.06
CA GLY A 171 -4.43 14.07 6.13
C GLY A 171 -3.02 14.09 6.71
N ASN A 172 -2.88 14.27 8.02
CA ASN A 172 -1.60 14.26 8.72
C ASN A 172 -1.08 12.83 8.99
N LEU A 173 -1.98 11.85 9.10
CA LEU A 173 -1.65 10.49 9.52
C LEU A 173 -1.35 9.56 8.34
N VAL A 174 -1.98 9.79 7.18
CA VAL A 174 -1.76 8.99 5.96
C VAL A 174 -0.54 9.49 5.18
N ASP A 175 0.12 8.58 4.46
CA ASP A 175 1.26 8.92 3.60
C ASP A 175 0.79 9.68 2.34
N TYR A 176 -0.33 9.27 1.75
CA TYR A 176 -0.99 9.94 0.63
C TYR A 176 -2.45 9.49 0.50
N ILE A 177 -3.22 10.23 -0.31
CA ILE A 177 -4.65 10.04 -0.55
C ILE A 177 -4.86 9.76 -2.04
N ASN A 178 -5.50 8.64 -2.33
CA ASN A 178 -5.94 8.27 -3.68
C ASN A 178 -7.36 8.82 -3.89
N LEU A 179 -7.50 9.87 -4.69
CA LEU A 179 -8.80 10.44 -5.03
C LEU A 179 -9.43 9.67 -6.19
N MET A 180 -10.59 9.05 -5.97
CA MET A 180 -11.38 8.43 -7.04
C MET A 180 -12.00 9.51 -7.92
N THR A 181 -11.19 10.16 -8.76
CA THR A 181 -11.56 11.26 -9.67
C THR A 181 -12.29 10.74 -10.93
N PHE A 182 -13.27 9.88 -10.71
CA PHE A 182 -14.11 9.23 -11.70
C PHE A 182 -15.43 8.83 -11.02
N ASP A 183 -16.40 8.32 -11.80
CA ASP A 183 -17.77 8.05 -11.34
C ASP A 183 -18.49 9.31 -10.82
N PHE A 184 -18.18 10.48 -11.40
CA PHE A 184 -18.94 11.70 -11.15
C PHE A 184 -20.36 11.65 -11.74
N TYR A 185 -20.48 10.97 -12.88
CA TYR A 185 -21.75 10.70 -13.56
C TYR A 185 -21.79 9.23 -13.97
N GLY A 186 -22.97 8.64 -14.00
CA GLY A 186 -23.14 7.22 -14.31
C GLY A 186 -24.60 6.81 -14.45
N PRO A 187 -24.86 5.51 -14.64
CA PRO A 187 -26.20 5.00 -14.95
C PRO A 187 -27.25 5.16 -13.84
N TRP A 188 -26.86 5.72 -12.69
CA TRP A 188 -27.74 6.16 -11.61
C TRP A 188 -28.35 7.54 -11.89
N ASP A 189 -27.83 8.29 -12.86
CA ASP A 189 -28.36 9.58 -13.29
C ASP A 189 -29.46 9.42 -14.35
N GLU A 190 -30.42 10.35 -14.35
CA GLU A 190 -31.52 10.39 -15.35
C GLU A 190 -31.06 10.87 -16.73
N LYS A 191 -29.81 11.33 -16.84
CA LYS A 191 -29.21 11.87 -18.06
C LYS A 191 -27.79 11.36 -18.23
N THR A 192 -27.37 11.23 -19.47
CA THR A 192 -25.98 10.92 -19.80
C THR A 192 -25.02 12.00 -19.30
N GLY A 193 -23.85 11.60 -18.85
CA GLY A 193 -22.82 12.49 -18.34
C GLY A 193 -21.44 11.86 -18.53
N VAL A 194 -20.41 12.70 -18.58
CA VAL A 194 -19.02 12.23 -18.62
C VAL A 194 -18.67 11.71 -17.24
N PHE A 195 -18.24 10.46 -17.10
CA PHE A 195 -18.03 9.87 -15.77
C PHE A 195 -16.75 10.35 -15.08
N ALA A 196 -15.77 10.85 -15.84
CA ALA A 196 -14.48 11.32 -15.32
C ALA A 196 -14.00 12.60 -16.05
N PRO A 197 -14.76 13.70 -16.07
CA PRO A 197 -14.36 14.91 -16.79
C PRO A 197 -13.14 15.53 -16.13
N LEU A 198 -12.14 15.97 -16.92
CA LEU A 198 -10.97 16.66 -16.40
C LEU A 198 -11.33 18.04 -15.88
N PHE A 199 -12.12 18.78 -16.65
CA PHE A 199 -12.66 20.10 -16.31
C PHE A 199 -14.17 20.12 -16.48
N HIS A 200 -14.82 21.12 -15.90
CA HIS A 200 -16.25 21.38 -16.09
C HIS A 200 -16.49 22.30 -17.30
N GLN A 201 -17.58 22.08 -18.04
CA GLN A 201 -17.94 22.88 -19.23
C GLN A 201 -18.16 24.36 -18.94
N HIS A 202 -18.73 24.66 -17.77
CA HIS A 202 -19.14 26.01 -17.37
C HIS A 202 -18.81 26.28 -15.90
N TYR A 203 -17.91 27.22 -15.59
CA TYR A 203 -17.67 27.67 -14.21
C TYR A 203 -18.90 28.43 -13.67
N GLN A 204 -19.93 27.70 -13.23
CA GLN A 204 -21.00 28.22 -12.38
C GLN A 204 -20.67 27.85 -10.93
N VAL A 205 -20.94 28.74 -9.97
CA VAL A 205 -20.50 28.60 -8.58
C VAL A 205 -21.46 27.71 -7.78
N GLU A 206 -21.52 26.43 -8.12
CA GLU A 206 -22.35 25.42 -7.44
C GLU A 206 -21.56 24.12 -7.21
N ALA A 207 -22.00 23.27 -6.28
CA ALA A 207 -21.32 22.01 -5.95
C ALA A 207 -21.17 21.07 -7.17
N GLU A 208 -22.09 21.13 -8.12
CA GLU A 208 -22.00 20.39 -9.39
C GLU A 208 -20.76 20.78 -10.20
N SER A 209 -20.33 22.04 -10.13
CA SER A 209 -19.14 22.52 -10.84
C SER A 209 -17.82 21.92 -10.34
N LEU A 210 -17.83 21.26 -9.19
CA LEU A 210 -16.68 20.55 -8.63
C LEU A 210 -16.68 19.06 -8.96
N ARG A 211 -17.73 18.54 -9.65
CA ARG A 211 -17.84 17.13 -10.08
C ARG A 211 -16.96 16.84 -11.31
N ASN A 212 -15.67 17.13 -11.19
CA ASN A 212 -14.62 16.88 -12.17
C ASN A 212 -13.26 16.74 -11.47
N VAL A 213 -12.24 16.29 -12.19
CA VAL A 213 -10.89 16.05 -11.65
C VAL A 213 -10.31 17.34 -11.04
N ASP A 214 -10.36 18.47 -11.76
CA ASP A 214 -9.81 19.76 -11.30
C ASP A 214 -10.51 20.27 -10.03
N GLY A 215 -11.84 20.28 -10.05
CA GLY A 215 -12.68 20.69 -8.94
C GLY A 215 -12.42 19.88 -7.67
N LEU A 216 -12.39 18.54 -7.78
CA LEU A 216 -12.13 17.68 -6.62
C LEU A 216 -10.71 17.88 -6.08
N VAL A 217 -9.69 18.00 -6.94
CA VAL A 217 -8.31 18.28 -6.49
C VAL A 217 -8.25 19.62 -5.75
N LYS A 218 -8.83 20.68 -6.31
CA LYS A 218 -8.86 22.01 -5.69
C LYS A 218 -9.58 22.01 -4.34
N LEU A 219 -10.68 21.26 -4.22
CA LEU A 219 -11.38 21.08 -2.95
C LEU A 219 -10.46 20.48 -1.88
N TRP A 220 -9.79 19.35 -2.18
CA TRP A 220 -8.86 18.71 -1.23
C TRP A 220 -7.66 19.59 -0.87
N LEU A 221 -7.13 20.37 -1.82
CA LEU A 221 -6.08 21.36 -1.56
C LEU A 221 -6.56 22.48 -0.63
N SER A 222 -7.77 23.01 -0.86
CA SER A 222 -8.37 24.06 -0.02
C SER A 222 -8.64 23.60 1.41
N LEU A 223 -8.78 22.28 1.61
CA LEU A 223 -8.95 21.63 2.91
C LEU A 223 -7.59 21.24 3.54
N GLY A 224 -6.48 21.79 3.05
CA GLY A 224 -5.17 21.71 3.70
C GLY A 224 -4.33 20.49 3.34
N ILE A 225 -4.76 19.61 2.43
CA ILE A 225 -3.93 18.47 2.02
C ILE A 225 -2.79 18.95 1.11
N PRO A 226 -1.52 18.59 1.42
CA PRO A 226 -0.39 18.95 0.56
C PRO A 226 -0.50 18.34 -0.84
N ARG A 227 -0.15 19.10 -1.89
CA ARG A 227 -0.14 18.64 -3.30
C ARG A 227 0.54 17.28 -3.48
N GLY A 228 1.72 17.12 -2.88
CA GLY A 228 2.52 15.87 -2.96
C GLY A 228 1.88 14.64 -2.28
N LYS A 229 0.81 14.82 -1.49
CA LYS A 229 0.00 13.74 -0.91
C LYS A 229 -1.24 13.39 -1.74
N ILE A 230 -1.60 14.16 -2.76
CA ILE A 230 -2.78 13.88 -3.60
C ILE A 230 -2.35 13.02 -4.78
N ILE A 231 -3.01 11.88 -4.97
CA ILE A 231 -2.87 10.98 -6.12
C ILE A 231 -4.23 10.94 -6.83
N ILE A 232 -4.30 11.32 -8.11
CA ILE A 232 -5.57 11.28 -8.85
C ILE A 232 -5.79 9.93 -9.53
N GLY A 233 -7.05 9.53 -9.67
CA GLY A 233 -7.45 8.28 -10.30
C GLY A 233 -7.76 8.44 -11.78
N ILE A 234 -7.22 7.54 -12.60
CA ILE A 234 -7.52 7.41 -14.02
C ILE A 234 -8.25 6.07 -14.23
N PRO A 235 -9.50 6.10 -14.69
CA PRO A 235 -10.28 4.88 -14.89
C PRO A 235 -9.91 4.20 -16.21
N ALA A 236 -9.57 2.90 -16.17
CA ALA A 236 -9.38 2.07 -17.35
C ALA A 236 -10.68 1.32 -17.73
N TYR A 237 -11.82 2.02 -17.68
CA TYR A 237 -13.14 1.47 -17.96
C TYR A 237 -14.05 2.59 -18.48
N GLY A 238 -15.27 2.23 -18.90
CA GLY A 238 -16.34 3.16 -19.25
C GLY A 238 -17.62 2.91 -18.48
N ARG A 239 -18.43 3.97 -18.35
CA ARG A 239 -19.81 3.91 -17.85
C ARG A 239 -20.77 3.97 -19.03
N SER A 240 -21.82 3.16 -18.98
CA SER A 240 -22.78 3.06 -20.08
C SER A 240 -24.23 3.28 -19.65
N PHE A 241 -25.01 3.88 -20.53
CA PHE A 241 -26.41 4.24 -20.33
C PHE A 241 -27.28 3.62 -21.42
N THR A 242 -28.55 3.36 -21.09
CA THR A 242 -29.62 3.15 -22.08
C THR A 242 -30.41 4.45 -22.21
N LEU A 243 -30.44 4.99 -23.42
CA LEU A 243 -31.14 6.23 -23.75
C LEU A 243 -32.65 6.00 -23.76
N SER A 244 -33.42 6.97 -23.25
CA SER A 244 -34.89 6.93 -23.26
C SER A 244 -35.50 7.68 -24.44
N SER A 245 -34.68 8.31 -25.27
CA SER A 245 -35.09 9.08 -26.45
C SER A 245 -34.09 8.89 -27.60
N ARG A 246 -34.38 9.50 -28.75
CA ARG A 246 -33.44 9.54 -29.89
C ARG A 246 -32.30 10.56 -29.71
N GLN A 247 -32.27 11.32 -28.62
CA GLN A 247 -31.18 12.25 -28.33
C GLN A 247 -29.94 11.47 -27.91
N THR A 248 -28.79 11.80 -28.48
CA THR A 248 -27.52 11.09 -28.26
C THR A 248 -26.40 11.99 -27.76
N SER A 249 -26.63 13.30 -27.66
CA SER A 249 -25.66 14.27 -27.16
C SER A 249 -25.41 14.08 -25.65
N LEU A 250 -24.38 14.74 -25.14
CA LEU A 250 -24.20 14.87 -23.69
C LEU A 250 -25.49 15.42 -23.03
N HIS A 251 -25.82 14.92 -21.84
CA HIS A 251 -27.06 15.21 -21.11
C HIS A 251 -28.36 14.73 -21.78
N ALA A 252 -28.27 13.85 -22.77
CA ALA A 252 -29.43 13.15 -23.30
C ALA A 252 -30.12 12.32 -22.21
N PRO A 253 -31.47 12.29 -22.18
CA PRO A 253 -32.24 11.48 -21.23
C PRO A 253 -31.91 9.99 -21.32
N ALA A 254 -31.73 9.36 -20.15
CA ALA A 254 -31.45 7.94 -19.98
C ALA A 254 -32.43 7.32 -18.97
N ASN A 255 -32.69 6.02 -19.08
CA ASN A 255 -33.58 5.29 -18.16
C ASN A 255 -32.86 4.17 -17.38
N GLY A 256 -31.53 4.20 -17.37
CA GLY A 256 -30.71 3.33 -16.54
C GLY A 256 -29.48 2.76 -17.25
N PRO A 257 -28.93 1.64 -16.74
CA PRO A 257 -27.64 1.15 -17.18
C PRO A 257 -27.69 0.51 -18.57
N GLY A 258 -26.67 0.82 -19.37
CA GLY A 258 -26.43 0.18 -20.68
C GLY A 258 -26.23 -1.34 -20.55
N PHE A 259 -26.22 -2.02 -21.70
CA PHE A 259 -26.07 -3.47 -21.75
C PHE A 259 -24.74 -3.94 -21.15
N PRO A 260 -24.71 -5.12 -20.52
CA PRO A 260 -23.50 -5.63 -19.92
C PRO A 260 -22.48 -6.01 -20.99
N GLY A 261 -21.20 -5.82 -20.68
CA GLY A 261 -20.10 -6.33 -21.49
C GLY A 261 -20.05 -7.86 -21.53
N ARG A 262 -19.36 -8.41 -22.54
CA ARG A 262 -19.21 -9.87 -22.72
C ARG A 262 -18.45 -10.50 -21.55
N TYR A 263 -17.48 -9.78 -20.99
CA TYR A 263 -16.51 -10.28 -20.02
C TYR A 263 -16.79 -9.74 -18.62
N THR A 264 -17.02 -8.43 -18.47
CA THR A 264 -17.33 -7.80 -17.18
C THR A 264 -18.73 -8.14 -16.69
N LYS A 265 -19.65 -8.47 -17.61
CA LYS A 265 -21.03 -8.94 -17.34
C LYS A 265 -21.82 -8.05 -16.38
N THR A 266 -21.45 -6.77 -16.29
CA THR A 266 -22.05 -5.81 -15.38
C THR A 266 -22.75 -4.73 -16.19
N ARG A 267 -24.06 -4.53 -15.96
CA ARG A 267 -24.79 -3.47 -16.67
C ARG A 267 -24.24 -2.11 -16.28
N GLY A 268 -24.09 -1.21 -17.25
CA GLY A 268 -23.60 0.13 -16.99
C GLY A 268 -22.10 0.27 -16.78
N PHE A 269 -21.34 -0.82 -16.92
CA PHE A 269 -19.89 -0.86 -16.74
C PHE A 269 -19.26 -1.71 -17.86
N LEU A 270 -18.21 -1.17 -18.48
CA LEU A 270 -17.44 -1.85 -19.51
C LEU A 270 -15.96 -1.63 -19.24
N SER A 271 -15.16 -2.68 -19.23
CA SER A 271 -13.70 -2.55 -19.22
C SER A 271 -13.20 -1.80 -20.46
N TYR A 272 -11.99 -1.21 -20.42
CA TYR A 272 -11.43 -0.53 -21.59
C TYR A 272 -11.31 -1.46 -22.79
N TYR A 273 -10.93 -2.73 -22.60
CA TYR A 273 -10.87 -3.69 -23.70
C TYR A 273 -12.26 -3.95 -24.33
N GLU A 274 -13.35 -3.98 -23.56
CA GLU A 274 -14.71 -4.09 -24.12
C GLU A 274 -15.16 -2.81 -24.85
N VAL A 275 -14.68 -1.65 -24.39
CA VAL A 275 -14.94 -0.35 -25.02
C VAL A 275 -14.17 -0.25 -26.35
N CYS A 276 -12.90 -0.63 -26.38
CA CYS A 276 -12.08 -0.56 -27.59
C CYS A 276 -12.60 -1.52 -28.67
N GLU A 277 -13.03 -2.73 -28.32
CA GLU A 277 -13.63 -3.70 -29.25
C GLU A 277 -14.87 -3.11 -29.92
N LYS A 278 -15.72 -2.43 -29.15
CA LYS A 278 -16.89 -1.72 -29.69
C LYS A 278 -16.46 -0.59 -30.62
N GLY A 279 -15.43 0.17 -30.25
CA GLY A 279 -14.87 1.26 -31.03
C GLY A 279 -14.27 0.85 -32.39
N GLN A 280 -13.95 -0.43 -32.59
CA GLN A 280 -13.52 -0.97 -33.89
C GLN A 280 -14.68 -1.16 -34.88
N SER A 281 -15.92 -1.22 -34.39
CA SER A 281 -17.11 -1.36 -35.23
C SER A 281 -17.58 -0.01 -35.78
N GLN A 282 -17.93 0.04 -37.07
CA GLN A 282 -18.48 1.23 -37.73
C GLN A 282 -19.86 1.66 -37.19
N ASN A 283 -20.52 0.82 -36.38
CA ASN A 283 -21.81 1.13 -35.78
C ASN A 283 -21.71 2.10 -34.60
N TRP A 284 -20.52 2.27 -34.02
CA TRP A 284 -20.30 3.16 -32.88
C TRP A 284 -19.78 4.52 -33.34
N GLN A 285 -20.53 5.57 -33.04
CA GLN A 285 -20.17 6.96 -33.35
C GLN A 285 -19.47 7.58 -32.15
N ARG A 286 -18.18 7.93 -32.30
CA ARG A 286 -17.36 8.54 -31.25
C ARG A 286 -17.41 10.06 -31.32
N VAL A 287 -17.46 10.71 -30.16
CA VAL A 287 -17.48 12.17 -30.03
C VAL A 287 -16.48 12.61 -28.97
N TRP A 288 -15.57 13.52 -29.36
CA TRP A 288 -14.64 14.17 -28.46
C TRP A 288 -15.31 15.38 -27.79
N LEU A 289 -15.17 15.48 -26.49
CA LEU A 289 -15.62 16.61 -25.69
C LEU A 289 -14.41 17.44 -25.28
N ASP A 290 -14.20 18.57 -25.96
CA ASP A 290 -12.99 19.37 -25.75
C ASP A 290 -12.95 20.06 -24.39
N SER A 291 -14.09 20.47 -23.82
CA SER A 291 -14.09 21.12 -22.50
C SER A 291 -13.74 20.11 -21.39
N GLU A 292 -14.32 18.92 -21.44
CA GLU A 292 -14.17 17.87 -20.44
C GLU A 292 -12.91 17.03 -20.65
N LYS A 293 -12.30 17.11 -21.84
CA LYS A 293 -11.16 16.29 -22.31
C LYS A 293 -11.47 14.79 -22.20
N ALA A 294 -12.64 14.39 -22.68
CA ALA A 294 -13.13 13.01 -22.56
C ALA A 294 -13.87 12.57 -23.82
N TRP A 295 -14.07 11.26 -23.95
CA TRP A 295 -14.83 10.65 -25.03
C TRP A 295 -16.19 10.16 -24.55
N TYR A 296 -17.15 10.21 -25.47
CA TYR A 296 -18.28 9.28 -25.46
C TYR A 296 -18.50 8.66 -26.83
N MET A 297 -19.27 7.57 -26.88
CA MET A 297 -19.71 6.97 -28.12
C MET A 297 -21.12 6.42 -28.01
N THR A 298 -21.81 6.34 -29.16
CA THR A 298 -23.20 5.90 -29.23
C THR A 298 -23.45 4.88 -30.31
N ASN A 299 -24.41 3.99 -30.07
CA ASN A 299 -24.93 3.05 -31.05
C ASN A 299 -26.37 2.68 -30.67
N GLY A 300 -27.34 3.10 -31.49
CA GLY A 300 -28.75 2.94 -31.17
C GLY A 300 -29.13 3.69 -29.88
N ASP A 301 -29.68 2.95 -28.91
CA ASP A 301 -30.02 3.46 -27.58
C ASP A 301 -28.87 3.32 -26.56
N GLN A 302 -27.69 2.86 -26.98
CA GLN A 302 -26.55 2.68 -26.09
C GLN A 302 -25.62 3.89 -26.15
N TRP A 303 -25.23 4.40 -24.98
CA TRP A 303 -24.33 5.53 -24.83
C TRP A 303 -23.22 5.17 -23.83
N ILE A 304 -21.94 5.36 -24.19
CA ILE A 304 -20.79 4.97 -23.37
C ILE A 304 -19.85 6.16 -23.24
N THR A 305 -19.53 6.57 -22.01
CA THR A 305 -18.40 7.47 -21.71
C THR A 305 -17.22 6.67 -21.20
N TYR A 306 -16.02 7.00 -21.64
CA TYR A 306 -14.81 6.22 -21.36
C TYR A 306 -13.56 7.09 -21.47
N GLU A 307 -12.45 6.55 -20.96
CA GLU A 307 -11.11 7.06 -21.23
C GLU A 307 -10.44 6.28 -22.35
N ASP A 308 -9.69 6.97 -23.19
CA ASP A 308 -8.72 6.35 -24.08
C ASP A 308 -7.29 6.76 -23.70
N VAL A 309 -6.33 6.34 -24.52
CA VAL A 309 -4.91 6.61 -24.32
C VAL A 309 -4.62 8.11 -24.24
N ASP A 310 -5.29 8.93 -25.05
CA ASP A 310 -5.04 10.37 -25.14
C ASP A 310 -5.71 11.13 -23.98
N SER A 311 -6.98 10.83 -23.67
CA SER A 311 -7.68 11.47 -22.54
C SER A 311 -7.02 11.12 -21.20
N ALA A 312 -6.59 9.87 -21.03
CA ALA A 312 -5.83 9.43 -19.87
C ALA A 312 -4.47 10.15 -19.76
N ALA A 313 -3.77 10.34 -20.88
CA ALA A 313 -2.51 11.09 -20.91
C ALA A 313 -2.70 12.55 -20.48
N LEU A 314 -3.78 13.22 -20.91
CA LEU A 314 -4.08 14.60 -20.49
C LEU A 314 -4.24 14.72 -18.97
N LYS A 315 -4.85 13.73 -18.32
CA LYS A 315 -4.95 13.70 -16.84
C LYS A 315 -3.59 13.50 -16.17
N ALA A 316 -2.73 12.67 -16.74
CA ALA A 316 -1.35 12.51 -16.27
C ALA A 316 -0.55 13.82 -16.40
N GLN A 317 -0.73 14.56 -17.51
CA GLN A 317 -0.13 15.89 -17.70
C GLN A 317 -0.66 16.88 -16.68
N TYR A 318 -1.98 16.89 -16.43
CA TYR A 318 -2.59 17.73 -15.41
C TYR A 318 -2.01 17.45 -14.01
N ALA A 319 -1.92 16.18 -13.60
CA ALA A 319 -1.36 15.82 -12.29
C ALA A 319 0.07 16.34 -12.11
N LYS A 320 0.86 16.32 -13.18
CA LYS A 320 2.24 16.81 -13.18
C LYS A 320 2.32 18.34 -13.18
N ALA A 321 1.47 19.01 -13.97
CA ALA A 321 1.38 20.47 -14.00
C ALA A 321 0.97 21.04 -12.63
N GLU A 322 0.04 20.38 -11.96
CA GLU A 322 -0.42 20.72 -10.60
C GLU A 322 0.52 20.26 -9.47
N GLN A 323 1.65 19.62 -9.83
CA GLN A 323 2.67 19.11 -8.90
C GLN A 323 2.10 18.13 -7.86
N LEU A 324 1.17 17.29 -8.29
CA LEU A 324 0.55 16.28 -7.43
C LEU A 324 1.51 15.12 -7.13
N GLY A 325 1.16 14.31 -6.13
CA GLY A 325 1.98 13.19 -5.67
C GLY A 325 2.11 12.06 -6.70
N GLY A 326 1.18 11.96 -7.66
CA GLY A 326 1.14 10.89 -8.65
C GLY A 326 -0.24 10.65 -9.25
N VAL A 327 -0.36 9.50 -9.91
CA VAL A 327 -1.63 9.00 -10.45
C VAL A 327 -1.79 7.52 -10.12
N PHE A 328 -3.04 7.06 -10.05
CA PHE A 328 -3.37 5.65 -9.99
C PHE A 328 -4.28 5.21 -11.13
N ILE A 329 -4.14 3.97 -11.58
CA ILE A 329 -5.05 3.35 -12.55
C ILE A 329 -6.06 2.48 -11.80
N TRP A 330 -7.35 2.75 -12.00
CA TRP A 330 -8.44 1.88 -11.57
C TRP A 330 -9.12 1.25 -12.78
N SER A 331 -8.87 -0.02 -13.09
CA SER A 331 -7.81 -0.88 -12.56
C SER A 331 -7.03 -1.46 -13.74
N ILE A 332 -5.80 -1.90 -13.52
CA ILE A 332 -4.95 -2.38 -14.63
C ILE A 332 -5.51 -3.64 -15.29
N ASP A 333 -6.34 -4.40 -14.57
CA ASP A 333 -7.06 -5.56 -15.11
C ASP A 333 -8.23 -5.17 -16.03
N ASN A 334 -8.65 -3.90 -16.06
CA ASN A 334 -9.64 -3.39 -17.02
C ASN A 334 -8.99 -2.71 -18.24
N ASP A 335 -7.68 -2.43 -18.19
CA ASP A 335 -6.90 -2.00 -19.36
C ASP A 335 -6.76 -3.15 -20.36
N GLU A 336 -6.29 -2.87 -21.57
CA GLU A 336 -5.94 -3.89 -22.56
C GLU A 336 -4.64 -4.60 -22.15
N PHE A 337 -4.72 -5.52 -21.20
CA PHE A 337 -3.55 -6.11 -20.54
C PHE A 337 -2.85 -7.22 -21.34
N SER A 338 -3.47 -7.77 -22.39
CA SER A 338 -2.92 -8.88 -23.17
C SER A 338 -2.51 -8.48 -24.59
N GLY A 339 -3.03 -7.34 -25.08
CA GLY A 339 -2.92 -6.89 -26.46
C GLY A 339 -3.93 -7.56 -27.41
N PHE A 340 -4.77 -8.46 -26.90
CA PHE A 340 -5.63 -9.32 -27.71
C PHE A 340 -6.87 -8.61 -28.26
N PHE A 341 -7.56 -7.79 -27.46
CA PHE A 341 -8.88 -7.25 -27.81
C PHE A 341 -8.77 -6.03 -28.72
N CYS A 342 -7.80 -5.15 -28.45
CA CYS A 342 -7.63 -3.90 -29.17
C CYS A 342 -6.61 -3.97 -30.33
N ASN A 343 -5.87 -5.08 -30.49
CA ASN A 343 -4.70 -5.19 -31.38
C ASN A 343 -3.64 -4.11 -31.09
N THR A 344 -3.31 -3.93 -29.81
CA THR A 344 -2.32 -2.96 -29.34
C THR A 344 -1.26 -3.64 -28.50
N GLU A 345 -0.20 -2.91 -28.16
CA GLU A 345 0.70 -3.34 -27.09
C GLU A 345 -0.07 -3.48 -25.75
N PRO A 346 0.33 -4.42 -24.87
CA PRO A 346 -0.25 -4.58 -23.55
C PRO A 346 -0.19 -3.31 -22.69
N PHE A 347 -1.26 -3.05 -21.96
CA PHE A 347 -1.50 -1.94 -21.06
C PHE A 347 -1.36 -0.54 -21.70
N PRO A 348 -2.06 -0.26 -22.81
CA PRO A 348 -1.87 0.99 -23.56
C PRO A 348 -2.20 2.23 -22.73
N ILE A 349 -3.29 2.23 -21.93
CA ILE A 349 -3.61 3.37 -21.06
C ILE A 349 -2.54 3.52 -19.98
N THR A 350 -2.24 2.43 -19.26
CA THR A 350 -1.33 2.46 -18.12
C THR A 350 0.08 2.88 -18.54
N ARG A 351 0.59 2.31 -19.64
CA ARG A 351 1.92 2.67 -20.18
C ARG A 351 1.99 4.11 -20.62
N GLN A 352 0.96 4.61 -21.32
CA GLN A 352 0.96 6.00 -21.78
C GLN A 352 0.87 6.99 -20.62
N VAL A 353 0.02 6.72 -19.64
CA VAL A 353 -0.10 7.55 -18.43
C VAL A 353 1.25 7.63 -17.72
N PHE A 354 1.91 6.49 -17.51
CA PHE A 354 3.18 6.46 -16.78
C PHE A 354 4.37 7.00 -17.59
N SER A 355 4.39 6.84 -18.91
CA SER A 355 5.40 7.47 -19.77
C SER A 355 5.29 8.99 -19.70
N THR A 356 4.07 9.53 -19.71
CA THR A 356 3.77 10.96 -19.63
C THR A 356 4.32 11.62 -18.36
N LEU A 357 4.29 10.91 -17.24
CA LEU A 357 4.87 11.39 -15.97
C LEU A 357 6.39 11.54 -16.03
N ASN A 358 7.07 10.81 -16.91
CA ASN A 358 8.54 10.86 -17.07
C ASN A 358 9.02 11.91 -18.08
N LEU A 359 8.12 12.51 -18.88
CA LEU A 359 8.49 13.56 -19.82
C LEU A 359 8.94 14.84 -19.07
N PRO A 360 9.50 15.86 -19.73
CA PRO A 360 9.56 17.21 -19.18
C PRO A 360 8.15 17.80 -19.06
N VAL A 361 7.90 18.73 -18.13
CA VAL A 361 6.68 19.56 -18.21
C VAL A 361 6.89 20.51 -19.40
N PRO A 362 5.97 20.61 -20.36
CA PRO A 362 6.05 21.66 -21.37
C PRO A 362 6.17 23.00 -20.65
N VAL A 363 7.27 23.72 -20.86
CA VAL A 363 7.46 25.06 -20.28
C VAL A 363 6.53 26.00 -21.05
N THR A 364 5.26 26.07 -20.66
CA THR A 364 4.44 27.23 -20.95
C THR A 364 4.66 28.20 -19.80
N SER A 365 5.54 29.17 -20.04
CA SER A 365 5.68 30.37 -19.21
C SER A 365 4.30 30.98 -18.95
N PRO A 366 4.02 31.50 -17.73
CA PRO A 366 2.78 32.23 -17.46
C PRO A 366 2.86 33.58 -18.18
N SER A 367 2.49 33.56 -19.45
CA SER A 367 2.31 34.74 -20.28
C SER A 367 1.11 34.44 -21.16
N SER A 368 -0.05 34.93 -20.70
CA SER A 368 -1.25 35.15 -21.50
C SER A 368 -1.52 34.12 -22.61
N ILE A 369 -2.37 33.13 -22.30
CA ILE A 369 -3.22 32.54 -23.34
C ILE A 369 -4.17 33.66 -23.79
N SER A 370 -3.70 34.48 -24.74
CA SER A 370 -4.59 35.28 -25.56
C SER A 370 -5.34 34.32 -26.44
N ILE A 371 -6.62 34.13 -26.15
CA ILE A 371 -7.58 33.50 -27.05
C ILE A 371 -7.58 34.34 -28.34
N GLN A 372 -6.77 33.95 -29.33
CA GLN A 372 -6.97 34.45 -30.69
C GLN A 372 -8.17 33.72 -31.28
N GLN A 373 -9.36 34.23 -30.97
CA GLN A 373 -10.54 34.04 -31.79
C GLN A 373 -10.21 34.56 -33.19
N ARG A 374 -10.11 33.67 -34.16
CA ARG A 374 -10.18 34.02 -35.56
C ARG A 374 -11.64 33.90 -35.99
N MET A 375 -12.33 35.04 -36.12
CA MET A 375 -13.59 35.16 -36.86
C MET A 375 -13.59 36.47 -37.69
N PRO A 376 -14.34 36.52 -38.81
CA PRO A 376 -13.98 37.26 -40.02
C PRO A 376 -14.21 38.77 -39.97
N ALA A 377 -13.65 39.43 -40.97
CA ALA A 377 -13.52 40.87 -41.11
C ALA A 377 -14.83 41.66 -41.30
N ALA A 378 -14.75 42.89 -40.77
CA ALA A 378 -15.33 44.16 -41.23
C ALA A 378 -16.84 44.42 -41.07
N MET A 379 -17.17 45.37 -40.18
CA MET A 379 -17.89 46.62 -40.50
C MET A 379 -17.60 47.68 -39.42
N GLY A 380 -17.48 48.95 -39.83
CA GLY A 380 -16.80 50.07 -39.15
C GLY A 380 -17.45 50.68 -37.90
N PRO A 381 -16.87 51.81 -37.39
CA PRO A 381 -16.99 52.23 -36.00
C PRO A 381 -18.19 53.17 -35.74
N VAL A 382 -18.89 52.94 -34.63
CA VAL A 382 -19.75 53.96 -34.00
C VAL A 382 -19.33 54.11 -32.55
N THR A 383 -18.79 55.28 -32.24
CA THR A 383 -18.38 55.73 -30.89
C THR A 383 -19.59 56.26 -30.12
N VAL A 384 -20.01 55.58 -29.05
CA VAL A 384 -20.63 56.21 -27.87
C VAL A 384 -20.33 55.35 -26.64
N ALA A 385 -19.67 55.92 -25.64
CA ALA A 385 -19.45 55.29 -24.33
C ALA A 385 -20.70 55.46 -23.44
N PRO A 386 -21.16 54.42 -22.72
CA PRO A 386 -22.06 54.59 -21.60
C PRO A 386 -21.32 54.49 -20.27
N THR A 387 -21.35 55.59 -19.53
CA THR A 387 -20.99 55.71 -18.12
C THR A 387 -22.04 54.97 -17.27
N VAL A 388 -21.63 54.02 -16.42
CA VAL A 388 -22.51 53.41 -15.42
C VAL A 388 -22.20 54.02 -14.04
N ARG A 389 -23.21 54.68 -13.48
CA ARG A 389 -23.24 55.22 -12.11
C ARG A 389 -23.50 54.10 -11.12
N PHE A 390 -22.71 54.05 -10.05
CA PHE A 390 -23.04 53.27 -8.85
C PHE A 390 -24.10 54.03 -8.04
N VAL A 391 -25.24 53.39 -7.78
CA VAL A 391 -26.23 53.85 -6.79
C VAL A 391 -25.84 53.22 -5.45
N ASN A 392 -25.40 54.05 -4.51
CA ASN A 392 -25.25 53.67 -3.11
C ASN A 392 -26.64 53.46 -2.50
N VAL A 393 -26.92 52.24 -2.05
CA VAL A 393 -28.07 51.97 -1.16
C VAL A 393 -27.55 52.05 0.28
N GLN A 394 -27.96 53.10 0.99
CA GLN A 394 -27.76 53.23 2.44
C GLN A 394 -28.59 52.17 3.17
N ALA A 395 -27.96 51.53 4.16
CA ALA A 395 -28.62 50.64 5.10
C ALA A 395 -29.68 51.40 5.91
N GLN A 396 -30.93 50.92 5.86
CA GLN A 396 -31.97 51.32 6.81
C GLN A 396 -32.14 50.23 7.87
N ASN A 397 -32.14 50.69 9.13
CA ASN A 397 -32.33 49.90 10.35
C ASN A 397 -33.71 49.23 10.37
N LEU A 398 -33.75 47.94 10.73
CA LEU A 398 -34.96 47.23 11.16
C LEU A 398 -34.78 46.79 12.64
N PRO A 399 -35.86 46.82 13.46
CA PRO A 399 -35.79 46.57 14.90
C PRO A 399 -35.76 45.06 15.25
N PRO A 400 -35.37 44.68 16.48
CA PRO A 400 -34.98 43.32 16.81
C PRO A 400 -36.17 42.43 17.21
N ALA A 401 -36.15 41.16 16.80
CA ALA A 401 -36.99 40.11 17.38
C ALA A 401 -36.22 38.78 17.53
N SER A 402 -35.97 38.46 18.81
CA SER A 402 -35.92 37.14 19.45
C SER A 402 -35.11 35.99 18.84
N SER A 403 -33.97 35.76 19.48
CA SER A 403 -33.36 34.48 19.88
C SER A 403 -34.10 33.17 19.51
N SER A 404 -33.51 32.42 18.58
CA SER A 404 -33.33 30.97 18.75
C SER A 404 -31.96 30.59 18.16
N SER A 405 -31.08 30.14 19.04
CA SER A 405 -29.73 29.71 18.73
C SER A 405 -29.75 28.34 18.05
N SER A 406 -29.77 28.32 16.71
CA SER A 406 -29.35 27.14 15.95
C SER A 406 -27.85 27.23 15.70
N ILE A 407 -27.10 26.40 16.43
CA ILE A 407 -25.67 26.19 16.23
C ILE A 407 -25.48 25.64 14.81
N ILE A 408 -24.97 26.45 13.90
CA ILE A 408 -24.48 25.97 12.61
C ILE A 408 -23.25 25.08 12.92
N PRO A 409 -23.22 23.80 12.50
CA PRO A 409 -22.06 22.96 12.74
C PRO A 409 -20.82 23.54 12.04
N ASN A 410 -19.71 23.66 12.77
CA ASN A 410 -18.41 24.21 12.28
C ASN A 410 -17.97 23.66 10.90
N ASN A 411 -18.42 22.47 10.51
CA ASN A 411 -18.06 21.80 9.27
C ASN A 411 -18.66 22.46 8.00
N LEU A 412 -19.87 23.07 8.09
CA LEU A 412 -20.47 23.79 6.96
C LEU A 412 -19.79 25.14 6.72
N GLN A 413 -19.38 25.80 7.80
CA GLN A 413 -18.60 27.03 7.73
C GLN A 413 -17.22 26.80 7.12
N GLN A 414 -16.57 25.67 7.41
CA GLN A 414 -15.30 25.28 6.77
C GLN A 414 -15.46 25.07 5.26
N LEU A 415 -16.53 24.41 4.80
CA LEU A 415 -16.80 24.23 3.37
C LEU A 415 -17.07 25.58 2.68
N LEU A 416 -17.86 26.46 3.31
CA LEU A 416 -18.14 27.80 2.79
C LEU A 416 -16.89 28.70 2.75
N ASN A 417 -15.99 28.55 3.74
CA ASN A 417 -14.70 29.25 3.75
C ASN A 417 -13.72 28.69 2.71
N ALA A 418 -13.72 27.37 2.46
CA ALA A 418 -12.93 26.75 1.40
C ALA A 418 -13.37 27.23 0.01
N LEU A 419 -14.70 27.36 -0.20
CA LEU A 419 -15.29 27.89 -1.43
C LEU A 419 -14.94 29.38 -1.66
N SER A 420 -14.76 30.18 -0.59
CA SER A 420 -14.35 31.59 -0.73
C SER A 420 -12.85 31.75 -1.04
N ILE A 421 -11.99 30.84 -0.59
CA ILE A 421 -10.53 30.87 -0.85
C ILE A 421 -10.19 30.61 -2.32
N LEU A 422 -11.02 29.85 -3.05
CA LEU A 422 -10.83 29.56 -4.48
C LEU A 422 -10.88 30.81 -5.39
N SER A 423 -11.22 31.98 -4.84
CA SER A 423 -11.27 33.26 -5.55
C SER A 423 -10.05 34.18 -5.30
N GLY A 424 -9.07 33.77 -4.49
CA GLY A 424 -7.93 34.61 -4.11
C GLY A 424 -6.59 34.15 -4.68
N THR A 425 -5.97 34.95 -5.54
CA THR A 425 -4.58 34.74 -6.01
C THR A 425 -3.57 35.30 -5.01
N THR A 426 -2.69 34.47 -4.45
CA THR A 426 -1.47 34.94 -3.76
C THR A 426 -0.25 34.13 -4.17
N SER A 427 0.82 34.86 -4.47
CA SER A 427 2.10 34.38 -5.01
C SER A 427 3.11 34.10 -3.91
N TYR A 428 3.77 32.94 -3.95
CA TYR A 428 4.91 32.59 -3.09
C TYR A 428 6.16 32.28 -3.93
N THR A 429 7.31 32.81 -3.50
CA THR A 429 8.65 32.57 -4.07
C THR A 429 9.41 31.52 -3.24
N PRO A 430 10.14 30.55 -3.86
CA PRO A 430 10.87 29.52 -3.13
C PRO A 430 12.35 29.88 -2.88
N ILE A 431 12.89 29.39 -1.75
CA ILE A 431 14.32 29.41 -1.41
C ILE A 431 14.88 27.99 -1.63
N VAL A 432 16.07 27.90 -2.24
CA VAL A 432 16.78 26.65 -2.59
C VAL A 432 17.94 26.44 -1.62
N GLU A 433 18.12 25.21 -1.13
CA GLU A 433 19.36 24.78 -0.48
C GLU A 433 19.82 23.41 -1.00
N SER A 434 21.13 23.26 -1.15
CA SER A 434 21.87 22.18 -1.82
C SER A 434 22.78 21.47 -0.80
N THR A 435 23.05 20.17 -0.96
CA THR A 435 24.39 19.54 -0.79
C THR A 435 24.40 18.00 -0.97
N ALA A 436 25.61 17.48 -1.17
CA ALA A 436 26.06 16.30 -1.95
C ALA A 436 26.15 14.93 -1.18
N PRO A 437 26.51 13.81 -1.84
CA PRO A 437 26.49 12.44 -1.29
C PRO A 437 27.87 11.88 -0.87
N PRO A 438 27.96 10.84 -0.02
CA PRO A 438 29.17 10.00 0.04
C PRO A 438 28.86 8.47 0.18
N PRO A 439 29.86 7.56 0.28
CA PRO A 439 30.53 6.84 -0.83
C PRO A 439 30.51 5.29 -0.69
N VAL A 440 31.19 4.57 -1.61
CA VAL A 440 31.22 3.09 -1.77
C VAL A 440 32.43 2.40 -1.07
N ALA A 441 32.17 1.25 -0.41
CA ALA A 441 32.90 -0.01 -0.08
C ALA A 441 34.41 -0.16 0.35
N HIS A 442 34.63 -1.17 1.25
CA HIS A 442 35.78 -2.08 1.56
C HIS A 442 36.70 -1.91 2.80
N GLN A 443 36.72 -2.91 3.72
CA GLN A 443 37.91 -3.64 4.25
C GLN A 443 37.55 -4.75 5.29
N THR A 444 38.28 -5.88 5.27
CA THR A 444 38.15 -7.09 6.11
C THR A 444 38.91 -6.97 7.45
N TYR A 445 38.29 -7.31 8.59
CA TYR A 445 38.91 -7.26 9.93
C TYR A 445 39.49 -8.62 10.37
N ASN A 446 40.75 -8.62 10.84
CA ASN A 446 41.59 -9.79 11.18
C ASN A 446 41.18 -10.47 12.51
N ALA A 447 40.18 -11.34 12.47
CA ALA A 447 39.69 -12.10 13.62
C ALA A 447 40.68 -13.15 14.16
N GLU A 448 41.54 -13.74 13.32
CA GLU A 448 42.58 -14.69 13.77
C GLU A 448 43.55 -14.08 14.79
N TYR A 449 43.89 -12.79 14.64
CA TYR A 449 44.80 -12.12 15.56
C TYR A 449 44.18 -11.92 16.95
N ILE A 450 42.87 -11.64 16.99
CA ILE A 450 42.13 -11.34 18.21
C ILE A 450 41.88 -12.63 19.01
N CYS A 451 41.51 -13.71 18.34
CA CYS A 451 41.16 -14.96 18.98
C CYS A 451 42.38 -15.82 19.42
N VAL A 452 43.58 -15.58 18.87
CA VAL A 452 44.75 -16.45 19.09
C VAL A 452 45.82 -15.80 20.00
N ARG A 453 46.16 -14.53 19.79
CA ARG A 453 47.34 -13.92 20.44
C ARG A 453 47.05 -13.22 21.76
N HIS A 454 45.80 -12.88 22.07
CA HIS A 454 45.49 -12.23 23.34
C HIS A 454 45.27 -13.28 24.45
N HIS A 455 46.40 -13.87 24.87
CA HIS A 455 46.71 -14.47 26.16
C HIS A 455 45.53 -15.01 27.00
N ALA A 456 44.91 -16.10 26.57
CA ALA A 456 44.54 -17.23 27.46
C ALA A 456 43.83 -18.41 26.76
N GLY A 457 43.59 -18.39 25.45
CA GLY A 457 42.85 -19.49 24.80
C GLY A 457 41.47 -19.72 25.41
N ARG A 458 40.83 -18.65 25.91
CA ARG A 458 39.52 -18.74 26.56
C ARG A 458 38.44 -18.68 25.50
N ASN A 459 37.60 -19.71 25.46
CA ASN A 459 36.37 -19.68 24.69
C ASN A 459 35.47 -18.55 25.22
N GLY A 460 34.91 -17.75 24.31
CA GLY A 460 33.93 -16.72 24.67
C GLY A 460 33.99 -15.49 23.78
N ILE A 461 33.41 -14.41 24.28
CA ILE A 461 33.13 -13.22 23.49
C ILE A 461 34.24 -12.18 23.66
N TYR A 462 34.75 -11.68 22.55
CA TYR A 462 35.79 -10.67 22.49
C TYR A 462 35.30 -9.45 21.71
N ARG A 463 35.45 -8.24 22.25
CA ARG A 463 35.17 -7.02 21.47
C ARG A 463 36.33 -6.68 20.53
N ASP A 464 36.03 -6.10 19.37
CA ASP A 464 37.05 -5.47 18.54
C ASP A 464 37.65 -4.23 19.23
N ARG A 465 38.97 -4.06 19.11
CA ARG A 465 39.72 -2.98 19.80
C ARG A 465 39.55 -1.61 19.17
N LYS A 466 39.27 -1.57 17.87
CA LYS A 466 39.26 -0.32 17.08
C LYS A 466 37.84 0.05 16.69
N ASN A 467 36.96 -0.93 16.55
CA ASN A 467 35.57 -0.72 16.19
C ASN A 467 34.64 -1.32 17.26
N CYS A 468 34.16 -0.47 18.17
CA CYS A 468 33.31 -0.91 19.27
C CYS A 468 31.96 -1.47 18.81
N SER A 469 31.55 -1.33 17.54
CA SER A 469 30.38 -2.00 16.98
C SER A 469 30.66 -3.42 16.47
N ILE A 470 31.87 -3.97 16.67
CA ILE A 470 32.24 -5.33 16.25
C ILE A 470 32.67 -6.15 17.46
N PHE A 471 32.25 -7.41 17.49
CA PHE A 471 32.71 -8.39 18.47
C PHE A 471 32.81 -9.79 17.84
N TYR A 472 33.50 -10.69 18.52
CA TYR A 472 33.88 -12.00 18.04
C TYR A 472 33.48 -13.04 19.08
N PHE A 473 33.01 -14.20 18.65
CA PHE A 473 32.97 -15.39 19.49
C PHE A 473 34.10 -16.31 19.06
N CYS A 474 35.03 -16.59 19.95
CA CYS A 474 36.19 -17.43 19.69
C CYS A 474 36.05 -18.75 20.47
N GLU A 475 36.33 -19.87 19.83
CA GLU A 475 36.33 -21.22 20.40
C GLU A 475 37.58 -21.98 19.94
N GLY A 476 38.24 -22.69 20.84
CA GLY A 476 39.44 -23.47 20.55
C GLY A 476 40.65 -22.98 21.34
N ASN A 477 41.52 -23.93 21.70
CA ASN A 477 42.64 -23.68 22.60
C ASN A 477 43.95 -23.37 21.84
N ASP A 478 43.97 -23.60 20.52
CA ASP A 478 45.11 -23.38 19.61
C ASP A 478 44.64 -23.01 18.19
N LEU A 479 45.57 -22.59 17.31
CA LEU A 479 45.29 -22.19 15.92
C LEU A 479 44.64 -23.28 15.06
N SER A 480 44.93 -24.55 15.34
CA SER A 480 44.41 -25.70 14.57
C SER A 480 42.97 -26.08 14.93
N SER A 481 42.54 -25.73 16.14
CA SER A 481 41.18 -25.95 16.65
C SER A 481 40.35 -24.66 16.70
N LEU A 482 40.94 -23.53 16.32
CA LEU A 482 40.32 -22.22 16.40
C LEU A 482 39.13 -22.12 15.43
N ARG A 483 37.96 -21.90 16.00
CA ARG A 483 36.76 -21.44 15.32
C ARG A 483 36.43 -20.06 15.84
N TYR A 484 36.16 -19.13 14.94
CA TYR A 484 35.68 -17.81 15.34
C TYR A 484 34.51 -17.36 14.47
N HIS A 485 33.65 -16.54 15.06
CA HIS A 485 32.52 -15.93 14.39
C HIS A 485 32.56 -14.42 14.64
N ILE A 486 32.40 -13.62 13.58
CA ILE A 486 32.39 -12.16 13.64
C ILE A 486 30.95 -11.69 13.71
N PHE A 487 30.67 -10.76 14.61
CA PHE A 487 29.36 -10.15 14.82
C PHE A 487 29.47 -8.64 14.78
N PHE A 488 28.40 -8.01 14.31
CA PHE A 488 28.26 -6.56 14.25
C PHE A 488 27.07 -6.16 15.09
N CYS A 489 27.25 -5.13 15.91
CA CYS A 489 26.14 -4.51 16.63
C CYS A 489 25.19 -3.82 15.66
N PRO A 490 23.88 -3.75 16.00
CA PRO A 490 22.93 -2.96 15.23
C PRO A 490 23.40 -1.51 15.06
N PRO A 491 23.06 -0.84 13.94
CA PRO A 491 23.53 0.51 13.66
C PRO A 491 23.24 1.49 14.81
N GLY A 492 24.27 2.18 15.29
CA GLY A 492 24.20 3.14 16.39
C GLY A 492 24.47 2.56 17.79
N LEU A 493 24.67 1.25 17.91
CA LEU A 493 25.03 0.57 19.17
C LEU A 493 26.52 0.16 19.18
N GLU A 494 27.07 0.04 20.39
CA GLU A 494 28.42 -0.44 20.66
C GLU A 494 28.38 -1.66 21.58
N PHE A 495 29.30 -2.59 21.41
CA PHE A 495 29.42 -3.76 22.26
C PHE A 495 29.93 -3.34 23.66
N SER A 496 29.07 -3.55 24.64
CA SER A 496 29.33 -3.30 26.05
C SER A 496 30.12 -4.47 26.65
N MET A 497 31.29 -4.15 27.22
CA MET A 497 32.14 -5.11 27.92
C MET A 497 31.59 -5.51 29.30
N ASP A 498 30.69 -4.71 29.88
CA ASP A 498 30.09 -4.99 31.18
C ASP A 498 28.88 -5.92 31.05
N ALA A 499 28.10 -5.74 29.97
CA ALA A 499 26.87 -6.50 29.72
C ALA A 499 27.03 -7.62 28.68
N CYS A 500 28.20 -7.75 28.05
CA CYS A 500 28.49 -8.70 26.97
C CYS A 500 27.45 -8.70 25.83
N THR A 501 26.91 -7.53 25.51
CA THR A 501 25.88 -7.33 24.50
C THR A 501 26.02 -5.96 23.84
N CYS A 502 25.33 -5.75 22.73
CA CYS A 502 25.25 -4.45 22.07
C CYS A 502 24.33 -3.51 22.85
N ASP A 503 24.86 -2.37 23.26
CA ASP A 503 24.17 -1.36 24.07
C ASP A 503 24.50 0.06 23.56
N TRP A 504 23.85 1.07 24.12
CA TRP A 504 24.05 2.47 23.73
C TRP A 504 25.46 2.96 24.05
N PRO A 505 26.09 3.78 23.19
CA PRO A 505 27.42 4.30 23.45
C PRO A 505 27.45 5.14 24.73
N THR A 506 28.30 4.79 25.69
CA THR A 506 28.40 5.50 26.98
C THR A 506 29.30 6.74 26.92
N GLY A 507 29.74 7.15 25.71
CA GLY A 507 30.61 8.30 25.49
C GLY A 507 32.09 8.07 25.82
N ARG A 508 32.49 6.86 26.21
CA ARG A 508 33.91 6.49 26.35
C ARG A 508 34.47 6.02 25.01
N SER A 509 35.60 6.56 24.59
CA SER A 509 36.30 6.13 23.36
C SER A 509 36.65 4.64 23.44
N CYS A 510 36.53 3.92 22.31
CA CYS A 510 36.89 2.51 22.20
C CYS A 510 38.30 2.28 22.77
N GLN A 511 38.39 1.61 23.92
CA GLN A 511 39.67 1.46 24.62
C GLN A 511 40.62 0.62 23.76
N THR A 512 41.76 1.21 23.37
CA THR A 512 42.76 0.56 22.53
C THR A 512 43.75 -0.30 23.33
N THR A 513 43.71 -0.21 24.66
CA THR A 513 44.58 -0.93 25.60
C THR A 513 43.75 -1.57 26.73
N GLY A 514 43.82 -2.88 26.88
CA GLY A 514 43.06 -3.66 27.89
C GLY A 514 42.68 -5.06 27.40
N ASP A 515 42.11 -5.88 28.29
CA ASP A 515 41.50 -7.17 27.92
C ASP A 515 40.21 -6.91 27.12
N THR A 516 40.02 -7.65 26.03
CA THR A 516 38.82 -7.58 25.19
C THR A 516 37.86 -8.72 25.44
N PHE A 517 38.21 -9.65 26.35
CA PHE A 517 37.35 -10.76 26.76
C PHE A 517 36.24 -10.30 27.70
N CYS A 518 35.00 -10.64 27.38
CA CYS A 518 33.85 -10.22 28.14
C CYS A 518 33.55 -11.18 29.31
N VAL A 519 33.48 -10.64 30.53
CA VAL A 519 33.20 -11.41 31.75
C VAL A 519 31.93 -10.87 32.39
N THR A 520 30.87 -11.67 32.41
CA THR A 520 29.62 -11.29 33.08
C THR A 520 29.81 -11.35 34.60
N HIS A 521 29.74 -10.21 35.30
CA HIS A 521 29.61 -10.20 36.76
C HIS A 521 28.12 -10.17 37.15
N PRO A 522 27.61 -11.14 37.94
CA PRO A 522 26.23 -11.10 38.40
C PRO A 522 26.04 -10.03 39.49
N SER A 523 25.34 -8.94 39.17
CA SER A 523 24.92 -7.95 40.18
C SER A 523 23.60 -8.36 40.84
N MET A 524 23.68 -8.80 42.11
CA MET A 524 22.52 -8.88 43.01
C MET A 524 22.09 -7.48 43.43
N THR A 525 20.82 -7.13 43.25
CA THR A 525 20.19 -6.03 44.01
C THR A 525 18.81 -6.45 44.48
N THR A 526 18.64 -6.54 45.80
CA THR A 526 17.42 -6.90 46.53
C THR A 526 16.50 -5.69 46.65
N THR A 527 15.19 -5.87 46.46
CA THR A 527 14.21 -4.95 47.04
C THR A 527 12.95 -5.70 47.46
N THR A 528 12.64 -5.58 48.75
CA THR A 528 11.55 -6.25 49.47
C THR A 528 10.31 -5.35 49.47
N THR A 529 9.12 -5.86 49.13
CA THR A 529 7.86 -5.32 49.70
C THR A 529 6.73 -6.37 49.71
N THR A 530 5.86 -6.18 50.69
CA THR A 530 5.05 -7.12 51.46
C THR A 530 3.75 -7.57 50.80
N THR A 531 3.30 -8.76 51.23
CA THR A 531 2.14 -9.58 50.86
C THR A 531 0.76 -8.95 51.13
N THR A 532 -0.23 -9.24 50.29
CA THR A 532 -1.59 -9.62 50.75
C THR A 532 -2.26 -10.58 49.76
N THR A 533 -2.90 -11.60 50.32
CA THR A 533 -3.31 -12.86 49.71
C THR A 533 -4.74 -12.80 49.14
N THR A 534 -4.99 -13.37 47.97
CA THR A 534 -6.25 -14.08 47.68
C THR A 534 -6.01 -15.18 46.65
N THR A 535 -6.39 -16.40 47.03
CA THR A 535 -6.12 -17.66 46.34
C THR A 535 -7.17 -17.96 45.29
N THR A 536 -6.77 -18.31 44.06
CA THR A 536 -7.51 -19.26 43.22
C THR A 536 -6.51 -20.00 42.32
N THR A 537 -6.52 -21.31 42.41
CA THR A 537 -5.52 -22.25 41.85
C THR A 537 -5.86 -22.62 40.41
N THR A 538 -4.90 -22.53 39.48
CA THR A 538 -4.81 -23.43 38.30
C THR A 538 -3.43 -23.33 37.63
N ILE A 539 -2.61 -24.37 37.90
CA ILE A 539 -1.50 -24.97 37.12
C ILE A 539 -0.64 -24.03 36.25
N GLN A 540 0.53 -23.64 36.77
CA GLN A 540 1.69 -23.20 35.99
C GLN A 540 2.58 -24.39 35.64
N SER A 541 2.87 -24.60 34.35
CA SER A 541 4.02 -25.39 33.91
C SER A 541 5.23 -24.46 33.80
N ASN A 542 6.23 -24.70 34.64
CA ASN A 542 7.54 -24.05 34.56
C ASN A 542 8.31 -24.60 33.36
N ILE A 543 8.70 -23.73 32.42
CA ILE A 543 9.64 -24.07 31.35
C ILE A 543 11.03 -23.53 31.72
N PRO A 544 12.08 -24.37 31.78
CA PRO A 544 13.46 -23.92 31.99
C PRO A 544 13.99 -23.14 30.78
N GLN A 545 14.66 -22.02 31.05
CA GLN A 545 15.19 -21.07 30.07
C GLN A 545 16.47 -21.54 29.34
N SER A 546 16.71 -22.85 29.29
CA SER A 546 17.92 -23.47 28.69
C SER A 546 17.63 -24.26 27.41
N ALA A 547 16.45 -24.13 26.81
CA ALA A 547 16.05 -24.82 25.57
C ALA A 547 15.85 -23.88 24.36
N MET A 548 16.43 -22.69 24.39
CA MET A 548 16.72 -21.92 23.18
C MET A 548 18.21 -21.69 23.19
N PHE A 549 18.97 -22.33 22.31
CA PHE A 549 20.26 -21.85 21.75
C PHE A 549 21.03 -23.07 21.21
N ALA A 550 21.08 -23.17 19.87
CA ALA A 550 22.20 -23.69 19.07
C ALA A 550 21.72 -24.29 17.72
N LEU A 551 21.08 -23.49 16.86
CA LEU A 551 20.86 -23.90 15.46
C LEU A 551 20.86 -22.65 14.55
N ASN A 552 22.03 -22.22 14.10
CA ASN A 552 22.14 -21.31 12.94
C ASN A 552 23.15 -21.87 11.94
N GLY A 553 22.66 -22.16 10.74
CA GLY A 553 23.35 -22.88 9.66
C GLY A 553 22.45 -23.92 8.98
N LEU A 554 21.38 -24.35 9.67
CA LEU A 554 20.40 -25.28 9.12
C LEU A 554 19.17 -24.56 8.57
N GLY A 555 18.72 -23.46 9.15
CA GLY A 555 17.48 -22.81 8.74
C GLY A 555 16.70 -22.36 9.98
N GLN A 556 15.66 -21.57 9.78
CA GLN A 556 14.83 -21.08 10.88
C GLN A 556 13.87 -22.17 11.35
N LEU A 557 13.89 -22.50 12.65
CA LEU A 557 12.91 -23.42 13.27
C LEU A 557 11.53 -22.76 13.25
N LEU A 558 10.57 -23.37 12.58
CA LEU A 558 9.20 -22.89 12.43
C LEU A 558 8.24 -23.46 13.49
N GLY A 559 8.58 -24.60 14.10
CA GLY A 559 7.77 -25.20 15.15
C GLY A 559 8.15 -26.65 15.46
N ILE A 560 7.51 -27.21 16.49
CA ILE A 560 7.62 -28.62 16.90
C ILE A 560 6.23 -29.23 16.82
N SER A 561 6.08 -30.35 16.09
CA SER A 561 4.82 -31.07 15.98
C SER A 561 4.98 -32.53 16.41
N GLY A 562 3.97 -33.06 17.10
CA GLY A 562 3.86 -34.49 17.38
C GLY A 562 3.12 -35.16 16.22
N GLY A 563 3.83 -35.98 15.45
CA GLY A 563 3.30 -37.00 14.53
C GLY A 563 2.16 -36.60 13.58
N SER A 564 2.49 -36.53 12.28
CA SER A 564 1.63 -36.46 11.08
C SER A 564 1.02 -35.09 10.70
N THR A 565 1.45 -34.61 9.52
CA THR A 565 0.73 -33.66 8.66
C THR A 565 0.50 -34.37 7.32
N PRO A 566 -0.51 -34.01 6.50
CA PRO A 566 -0.83 -34.74 5.28
C PRO A 566 0.28 -34.79 4.21
N ILE A 567 1.41 -34.09 4.40
CA ILE A 567 2.47 -33.92 3.39
C ILE A 567 3.79 -34.64 3.77
N PHE A 568 4.12 -34.81 5.06
CA PHE A 568 5.33 -35.53 5.49
C PHE A 568 5.19 -36.13 6.90
N ASP A 569 5.62 -37.39 7.10
CA ASP A 569 5.53 -38.11 8.38
C ASP A 569 6.88 -38.70 8.81
N CYS A 570 7.21 -38.51 10.09
CA CYS A 570 8.38 -39.07 10.75
C CYS A 570 8.17 -40.53 11.20
N ALA A 571 6.92 -41.03 11.27
CA ALA A 571 6.62 -42.40 11.68
C ALA A 571 7.37 -43.42 10.81
N GLY A 572 8.11 -44.33 11.45
CA GLY A 572 8.93 -45.35 10.77
C GLY A 572 10.25 -44.85 10.16
N ARG A 573 10.62 -43.57 10.34
CA ARG A 573 11.89 -42.99 9.91
C ARG A 573 12.92 -42.94 11.05
N ARG A 574 14.21 -42.97 10.73
CA ARG A 574 15.31 -42.86 11.71
C ARG A 574 15.49 -41.39 12.14
N SER A 575 16.19 -41.16 13.25
CA SER A 575 16.54 -39.78 13.64
C SER A 575 17.48 -39.17 12.60
N GLY A 576 17.15 -37.99 12.07
CA GLY A 576 17.90 -37.39 10.97
C GLY A 576 17.17 -36.23 10.28
N LEU A 577 17.86 -35.60 9.33
CA LEU A 577 17.33 -34.49 8.53
C LEU A 577 16.72 -35.01 7.23
N TYR A 578 15.55 -34.48 6.88
CA TYR A 578 14.76 -34.89 5.72
C TYR A 578 14.27 -33.67 4.96
N ARG A 579 14.53 -33.59 3.65
CA ARG A 579 14.02 -32.46 2.86
C ARG A 579 12.56 -32.66 2.47
N ASP A 580 11.83 -31.56 2.38
CA ASP A 580 10.49 -31.57 1.82
C ASP A 580 10.50 -31.97 0.33
N MET A 581 9.49 -32.74 -0.08
CA MET A 581 9.41 -33.36 -1.41
C MET A 581 8.97 -32.37 -2.49
N TYR A 582 8.25 -31.31 -2.12
CA TYR A 582 7.66 -30.34 -3.05
C TYR A 582 8.26 -28.94 -2.88
N ASP A 583 8.90 -28.66 -1.75
CA ASP A 583 9.54 -27.39 -1.42
C ASP A 583 11.00 -27.58 -0.99
N CYS A 584 11.95 -27.42 -1.92
CA CYS A 584 13.37 -27.59 -1.63
C CYS A 584 13.94 -26.59 -0.60
N THR A 585 13.19 -25.57 -0.18
CA THR A 585 13.62 -24.65 0.88
C THR A 585 13.28 -25.16 2.28
N LYS A 586 12.43 -26.19 2.40
CA LYS A 586 12.00 -26.77 3.67
C LYS A 586 12.65 -28.11 3.94
N PHE A 587 12.91 -28.38 5.21
CA PHE A 587 13.37 -29.67 5.68
C PHE A 587 12.95 -29.89 7.14
N TYR A 588 13.01 -31.13 7.57
CA TYR A 588 12.47 -31.64 8.82
C TYR A 588 13.56 -32.39 9.56
N PHE A 589 13.65 -32.21 10.87
CA PHE A 589 14.42 -33.10 11.74
C PHE A 589 13.47 -34.02 12.46
N CYS A 590 13.57 -35.32 12.19
CA CYS A 590 12.88 -36.34 12.94
C CYS A 590 13.79 -36.83 14.07
N THR A 591 13.28 -36.98 15.28
CA THR A 591 14.01 -37.62 16.39
C THR A 591 13.03 -38.28 17.37
N THR A 592 13.50 -39.28 18.11
CA THR A 592 12.78 -39.84 19.26
C THR A 592 13.20 -39.10 20.52
N ASN A 593 12.26 -38.83 21.43
CA ASN A 593 12.57 -38.27 22.74
C ASN A 593 13.47 -39.24 23.53
N ASN A 594 14.62 -38.78 24.01
CA ASN A 594 15.56 -39.58 24.84
C ASN A 594 15.07 -39.81 26.29
N GLN A 595 13.76 -39.82 26.53
CA GLN A 595 13.17 -40.18 27.83
C GLN A 595 12.73 -41.66 27.80
N PRO A 596 13.05 -42.49 28.81
CA PRO A 596 13.10 -43.95 28.65
C PRO A 596 11.77 -44.71 28.55
N SER A 597 10.63 -44.07 28.29
CA SER A 597 9.34 -44.79 28.41
C SER A 597 8.20 -44.40 27.48
N ASP A 598 8.31 -43.42 26.57
CA ASP A 598 7.12 -42.99 25.80
C ASP A 598 7.26 -43.01 24.27
N GLY A 599 8.46 -43.30 23.72
CA GLY A 599 8.64 -43.57 22.29
C GLY A 599 8.11 -42.48 21.31
N THR A 600 7.79 -41.28 21.81
CA THR A 600 7.12 -40.24 21.05
C THR A 600 8.06 -39.64 20.02
N LEU A 601 7.67 -39.76 18.75
CA LEU A 601 8.39 -39.20 17.61
C LEU A 601 8.14 -37.69 17.53
N LEU A 602 9.23 -36.92 17.59
CA LEU A 602 9.25 -35.47 17.47
C LEU A 602 9.70 -35.07 16.07
N ARG A 603 8.97 -34.12 15.48
CA ARG A 603 9.30 -33.49 14.22
C ARG A 603 9.54 -32.00 14.44
N TYR A 604 10.70 -31.52 13.98
CA TYR A 604 11.09 -30.12 13.98
C TYR A 604 11.13 -29.61 12.55
N ASP A 605 10.46 -28.49 12.31
CA ASP A 605 10.26 -27.96 10.96
C ASP A 605 11.19 -26.79 10.70
N PHE A 606 11.92 -26.81 9.59
CA PHE A 606 12.89 -25.78 9.27
C PHE A 606 12.72 -25.25 7.86
N ILE A 607 13.14 -24.00 7.67
CA ILE A 607 13.23 -23.36 6.35
C ILE A 607 14.61 -22.71 6.14
N CYS A 608 15.16 -22.90 4.96
CA CYS A 608 16.40 -22.28 4.56
C CYS A 608 16.30 -20.75 4.46
N PRO A 609 17.41 -20.02 4.70
CA PRO A 609 17.47 -18.58 4.44
C PRO A 609 17.12 -18.23 2.99
N THR A 610 16.68 -17.00 2.76
CA THR A 610 16.27 -16.51 1.44
C THR A 610 17.36 -16.74 0.39
N ASN A 611 17.00 -17.35 -0.75
CA ASN A 611 17.87 -17.77 -1.87
C ASN A 611 18.68 -19.06 -1.66
N TYR A 612 18.46 -19.76 -0.55
CA TYR A 612 19.10 -21.05 -0.29
C TYR A 612 18.08 -22.19 -0.37
N ALA A 613 18.51 -23.34 -0.87
CA ALA A 613 17.76 -24.59 -0.86
C ALA A 613 18.50 -25.62 0.00
N PHE A 614 17.76 -26.52 0.64
CA PHE A 614 18.36 -27.57 1.45
C PHE A 614 19.01 -28.62 0.54
N SER A 615 20.32 -28.76 0.67
CA SER A 615 21.13 -29.71 -0.08
C SER A 615 21.13 -31.06 0.64
N MET A 616 20.66 -32.10 -0.06
CA MET A 616 20.68 -33.48 0.45
C MET A 616 22.08 -34.09 0.47
N THR A 617 23.06 -33.45 -0.18
CA THR A 617 24.45 -33.91 -0.23
C THR A 617 25.25 -33.38 0.95
N THR A 618 25.03 -32.14 1.35
CA THR A 618 25.79 -31.47 2.43
C THR A 618 24.97 -31.28 3.71
N CYS A 619 23.68 -31.64 3.68
CA CYS A 619 22.73 -31.49 4.77
C CYS A 619 22.65 -30.06 5.33
N ARG A 620 22.78 -29.06 4.44
CA ARG A 620 22.79 -27.63 4.77
C ARG A 620 22.04 -26.83 3.71
N CYS A 621 21.70 -25.60 4.05
CA CYS A 621 21.16 -24.64 3.09
C CYS A 621 22.29 -24.08 2.22
N GLU A 622 22.17 -24.26 0.90
CA GLU A 622 23.14 -23.80 -0.10
C GLU A 622 22.46 -22.91 -1.14
N LEU A 623 23.21 -21.97 -1.73
CA LEU A 623 22.69 -21.06 -2.75
C LEU A 623 22.12 -21.86 -3.92
N GLY A 624 20.85 -21.62 -4.26
CA GLY A 624 20.07 -22.44 -5.19
C GLY A 624 20.63 -22.47 -6.61
N GLN A 625 21.53 -23.41 -6.91
CA GLN A 625 21.88 -23.79 -8.27
C GLN A 625 20.98 -24.97 -8.70
N SER A 626 20.08 -24.71 -9.66
CA SER A 626 19.56 -25.65 -10.67
C SER A 626 19.33 -27.13 -10.30
N HIS A 627 18.64 -27.44 -9.20
CA HIS A 627 18.14 -28.80 -8.98
C HIS A 627 16.62 -28.82 -8.87
N THR A 628 15.98 -29.57 -9.77
CA THR A 628 14.53 -29.79 -9.82
C THR A 628 14.08 -30.64 -8.62
N CYS A 629 13.12 -30.16 -7.83
CA CYS A 629 12.65 -30.85 -6.62
C CYS A 629 12.00 -32.23 -6.89
N HIS A 630 11.55 -32.50 -8.13
CA HIS A 630 10.69 -33.64 -8.44
C HIS A 630 11.38 -34.97 -8.79
N THR A 631 12.72 -35.04 -8.85
CA THR A 631 13.43 -36.20 -9.44
C THR A 631 14.17 -37.10 -8.45
N LEU A 632 14.00 -36.95 -7.14
CA LEU A 632 14.81 -37.68 -6.16
C LEU A 632 14.06 -38.85 -5.50
N THR A 633 14.64 -40.05 -5.66
CA THR A 633 14.19 -41.31 -5.04
C THR A 633 14.65 -41.46 -3.58
N LYS A 634 15.42 -40.51 -3.04
CA LYS A 634 15.93 -40.52 -1.66
C LYS A 634 15.70 -39.18 -0.95
N THR A 635 15.21 -39.23 0.29
CA THR A 635 14.78 -38.05 1.09
C THR A 635 15.51 -37.91 2.42
N ASP A 636 16.51 -38.75 2.73
CA ASP A 636 17.19 -38.83 4.03
C ASP A 636 18.65 -38.35 4.00
N CYS A 637 19.02 -37.50 4.96
CA CYS A 637 20.37 -37.00 5.22
C CYS A 637 20.86 -37.62 6.53
N LEU A 638 21.67 -38.68 6.44
CA LEU A 638 22.24 -39.37 7.61
C LEU A 638 23.59 -38.75 7.97
N LEU A 639 23.68 -38.08 9.12
CA LEU A 639 24.94 -37.66 9.75
C LEU A 639 25.70 -38.92 10.20
N LEU A 640 26.94 -39.11 9.73
CA LEU A 640 27.90 -40.05 10.31
C LEU A 640 28.64 -39.38 11.47
#